data_AF-A0AAD8I5X4-F1
#
_entry.id   AF-A0AAD8I5X4-F1
#
_cell.length_a   1.000
_cell.length_b   1.000
_cell.length_c   1.000
_cell.angle_alpha   90.00
_cell.angle_beta   90.00
_cell.angle_gamma   90.00
#
_symmetry.space_group_name_H-M   'P 1'
#
loop_
_entity.id
_entity.type
_entity.pdbx_description
1 polymer ?
#
loop_
_entity_poly.entity_id
_entity_poly.type
_entity_poly.pdbx_seq_one_letter_code
_entity_poly.pdbx_strand_id
1 'polypeptide(L)'
;MLFYTPSKLQTLALIHTYKTLSTTATPITDSLPLGSSVSQTYSGRRPKLTWTLLKNKCGKTPTGISGLVGFELSGDENGPHSVVKVFQDFGFSETHISRILSKQPGILAYQPQKNLKPKLDFLFSITCSTTDVVTIVSKNPLIFTRSLNNHLLPFFNSLKSAAGSDKNAAAVIKCNPFLLSFCNSSSFVKNVEFLQTVGVPQNQILKLITKYGQSVGVKHEKFCKVVMRVKDMGFDLSSSYFREAVLCLTFLTESAWESRCEMYRSFGLSNDDIITMFKKQPVIMSFSEKRIREMLEFFVQRLQWSPSRFSNAPYVFSFSLQKRIIPRCSVLQALVSNKCDIKGFMLLTVLKMNESRFLKSFVTAYQDKVPEVLDAYQGKLTFGEYNFESESEGKFKIINSNRTISTAVTTDSLALTTPLLEQSPDENRKDSFIKLFESFGFPETHITRIIRKQRRILAWHPQRYVKPKLDFLLSITHSQSEVSDIVAKNPVMLTRSLKNHIIPLFTSLKSVTGSDQNAVAAIKRNPFLLSNCISTTFLQNIEFLQELGVPQIQILKLITEYGQSIGENHEKFCKVLLKVKDMGLDLSSSYFLDAVRSFSFLSDLAWESRCEMFRSFGFSNDDIISMAKKQPIIMSYSEKRMREMLEFFVQKLQWNATRLSSTPNVLRFLESFVTAYKEEVPEVIDAYQGKLKFDEYNFE
;
A
#
# COMPACT_ATOMS: atom_id res chain seq x y z
N MET A 1 -29.42 2.33 29.66
CA MET A 1 -29.63 3.50 28.78
C MET A 1 -28.31 3.93 28.16
N LEU A 2 -28.30 4.03 26.83
CA LEU A 2 -27.35 4.72 25.94
C LEU A 2 -25.84 4.47 26.13
N PHE A 3 -25.31 3.43 25.47
CA PHE A 3 -23.91 3.43 25.02
C PHE A 3 -23.80 3.43 23.49
N TYR A 4 -23.40 4.61 23.01
CA TYR A 4 -22.56 4.92 21.85
C TYR A 4 -23.01 4.53 20.44
N THR A 5 -23.37 5.59 19.70
CA THR A 5 -23.30 5.70 18.25
C THR A 5 -21.93 5.27 17.71
N PRO A 6 -21.84 4.72 16.48
CA PRO A 6 -20.56 4.44 15.84
C PRO A 6 -19.83 5.77 15.62
N SER A 7 -18.73 5.99 16.32
CA SER A 7 -17.93 7.21 16.13
C SER A 7 -17.47 7.29 14.66
N LYS A 8 -17.61 8.47 14.04
CA LYS A 8 -17.10 8.78 12.67
C LYS A 8 -15.62 8.39 12.48
N LEU A 9 -14.86 8.22 13.56
CA LEU A 9 -13.46 7.79 13.58
C LEU A 9 -13.27 6.31 13.18
N GLN A 10 -14.19 5.41 13.53
CA GLN A 10 -14.14 4.01 13.06
C GLN A 10 -14.37 3.93 11.55
N THR A 11 -15.24 4.79 11.01
CA THR A 11 -15.46 4.93 9.56
C THR A 11 -14.23 5.53 8.86
N LEU A 12 -13.52 6.47 9.47
CA LEU A 12 -12.29 7.05 8.92
C LEU A 12 -11.11 6.07 8.93
N ALA A 13 -10.97 5.24 9.97
CA ALA A 13 -10.01 4.14 9.98
C ALA A 13 -10.31 3.15 8.84
N LEU A 14 -11.58 2.73 8.70
CA LEU A 14 -12.06 1.91 7.58
C LEU A 14 -11.78 2.56 6.20
N ILE A 15 -12.00 3.86 6.04
CA ILE A 15 -11.71 4.60 4.80
C ILE A 15 -10.20 4.67 4.51
N HIS A 16 -9.36 4.83 5.53
CA HIS A 16 -7.90 4.87 5.38
C HIS A 16 -7.32 3.50 5.01
N THR A 17 -7.83 2.42 5.63
CA THR A 17 -7.53 1.03 5.24
C THR A 17 -8.01 0.74 3.81
N TYR A 18 -9.16 1.30 3.41
CA TYR A 18 -9.69 1.15 2.05
C TYR A 18 -8.84 1.87 0.98
N LYS A 19 -8.33 3.08 1.28
CA LYS A 19 -7.42 3.81 0.39
C LYS A 19 -6.05 3.14 0.25
N THR A 20 -5.56 2.47 1.31
CA THR A 20 -4.28 1.73 1.25
C THR A 20 -4.45 0.39 0.52
N LEU A 21 -5.54 -0.34 0.69
CA LEU A 21 -5.79 -1.60 -0.03
C LEU A 21 -6.15 -1.42 -1.52
N SER A 22 -6.78 -0.31 -1.90
CA SER A 22 -7.04 0.05 -3.30
C SER A 22 -5.76 0.30 -4.12
N THR A 23 -4.60 0.46 -3.48
CA THR A 23 -3.32 0.68 -4.18
C THR A 23 -2.50 -0.60 -4.38
N THR A 24 -2.95 -1.76 -3.87
CA THR A 24 -2.19 -3.02 -3.92
C THR A 24 -2.90 -4.18 -4.61
N ALA A 25 -4.05 -3.96 -5.26
CA ALA A 25 -4.68 -4.99 -6.09
C ALA A 25 -4.04 -5.01 -7.48
N THR A 26 -3.02 -5.84 -7.68
CA THR A 26 -2.54 -6.22 -9.01
C THR A 26 -3.56 -7.15 -9.69
N PRO A 27 -3.85 -6.98 -10.99
CA PRO A 27 -4.67 -7.95 -11.72
C PRO A 27 -3.90 -9.25 -11.84
N ILE A 28 -4.53 -10.36 -11.47
CA ILE A 28 -4.04 -11.71 -11.76
C ILE A 28 -4.44 -11.99 -13.21
N THR A 29 -3.46 -12.06 -14.10
CA THR A 29 -3.62 -12.57 -15.47
C THR A 29 -3.18 -14.03 -15.47
N ASP A 30 -4.12 -14.95 -15.42
CA ASP A 30 -3.87 -16.35 -15.75
C ASP A 30 -3.93 -16.49 -17.28
N SER A 31 -2.78 -16.88 -17.84
CA SER A 31 -2.57 -17.22 -19.25
C SER A 31 -2.90 -18.69 -19.52
N LEU A 32 -3.48 -19.00 -20.69
CA LEU A 32 -3.28 -20.21 -21.53
C LEU A 32 -4.25 -20.18 -22.75
N PRO A 33 -4.01 -20.90 -23.86
CA PRO A 33 -3.02 -20.64 -24.93
C PRO A 33 -3.66 -20.26 -26.28
N LEU A 34 -2.84 -19.74 -27.21
CA LEU A 34 -3.19 -19.41 -28.60
C LEU A 34 -3.52 -20.63 -29.46
N GLY A 35 -4.57 -20.51 -30.29
CA GLY A 35 -4.81 -21.34 -31.48
C GLY A 35 -4.93 -20.45 -32.74
N SER A 36 -3.98 -20.64 -33.66
CA SER A 36 -3.97 -20.38 -35.11
C SER A 36 -4.90 -19.34 -35.77
N SER A 37 -4.26 -18.25 -36.24
CA SER A 37 -4.35 -17.59 -37.56
C SER A 37 -5.67 -17.60 -38.36
N VAL A 38 -6.23 -16.41 -38.62
CA VAL A 38 -6.50 -15.89 -39.99
C VAL A 38 -6.41 -14.36 -39.95
N SER A 39 -5.51 -13.80 -40.76
CA SER A 39 -5.46 -12.38 -41.08
C SER A 39 -6.59 -12.05 -42.07
N GLN A 40 -7.61 -11.30 -41.63
CA GLN A 40 -8.51 -10.62 -42.56
C GLN A 40 -8.72 -9.18 -42.10
N THR A 41 -8.19 -8.27 -42.91
CA THR A 41 -8.49 -6.84 -42.91
C THR A 41 -9.96 -6.64 -43.25
N TYR A 42 -10.75 -6.17 -42.27
CA TYR A 42 -12.05 -5.55 -42.54
C TYR A 42 -12.05 -4.12 -42.02
N SER A 43 -12.00 -3.19 -42.98
CA SER A 43 -12.45 -1.81 -42.83
C SER A 43 -13.97 -1.83 -42.54
N GLY A 44 -14.36 -1.49 -41.32
CA GLY A 44 -15.77 -1.51 -40.92
C GLY A 44 -16.07 -0.64 -39.70
N ARG A 45 -17.03 0.27 -39.86
CA ARG A 45 -17.49 1.34 -38.97
C ARG A 45 -17.51 1.04 -37.45
N ARG A 46 -17.00 2.00 -36.67
CA ARG A 46 -17.21 2.13 -35.21
C ARG A 46 -18.72 2.29 -34.89
N PRO A 47 -19.33 1.53 -33.97
CA PRO A 47 -20.66 1.85 -33.46
C PRO A 47 -20.53 2.95 -32.38
N LYS A 48 -21.11 4.12 -32.65
CA LYS A 48 -21.08 5.32 -31.79
C LYS A 48 -22.32 5.48 -30.89
N LEU A 49 -23.13 4.42 -30.71
CA LEU A 49 -24.54 4.56 -30.30
C LEU A 49 -24.93 4.10 -28.88
N THR A 50 -24.06 3.45 -28.10
CA THR A 50 -24.44 2.91 -26.78
C THR A 50 -24.40 3.96 -25.64
N TRP A 51 -23.69 5.08 -25.82
CA TRP A 51 -23.42 6.07 -24.76
C TRP A 51 -24.52 7.14 -24.60
N THR A 52 -25.24 7.44 -25.67
CA THR A 52 -26.35 8.40 -25.68
C THR A 52 -27.62 7.83 -25.02
N LEU A 53 -27.82 6.50 -25.07
CA LEU A 53 -29.02 5.85 -24.52
C LEU A 53 -29.02 5.75 -22.98
N LEU A 54 -27.89 5.43 -22.35
CA LEU A 54 -27.76 5.45 -20.88
C LEU A 54 -27.88 6.86 -20.28
N LYS A 55 -27.52 7.88 -21.07
CA LYS A 55 -27.64 9.31 -20.71
C LYS A 55 -29.11 9.75 -20.60
N ASN A 56 -29.99 9.18 -21.42
CA ASN A 56 -31.41 9.54 -21.47
C ASN A 56 -32.28 8.85 -20.40
N LYS A 57 -31.86 7.70 -19.84
CA LYS A 57 -32.60 7.03 -18.75
C LYS A 57 -32.11 7.39 -17.34
N CYS A 58 -30.82 7.66 -17.12
CA CYS A 58 -30.27 7.88 -15.77
C CYS A 58 -30.24 9.34 -15.27
N GLY A 59 -30.82 10.30 -16.00
CA GLY A 59 -31.18 11.65 -15.53
C GLY A 59 -30.07 12.62 -15.08
N LYS A 60 -28.89 12.15 -14.69
CA LYS A 60 -27.73 12.96 -14.29
C LYS A 60 -26.42 12.24 -14.61
N THR A 61 -25.47 12.95 -15.23
CA THR A 61 -24.11 12.48 -15.44
C THR A 61 -23.37 12.39 -14.10
N PRO A 62 -22.90 11.20 -13.66
CA PRO A 62 -21.94 11.13 -12.56
C PRO A 62 -20.60 11.66 -13.09
N THR A 63 -20.04 12.67 -12.43
CA THR A 63 -18.79 13.39 -12.76
C THR A 63 -17.50 12.54 -12.70
N GLY A 64 -17.58 11.23 -12.93
CA GLY A 64 -16.45 10.30 -12.92
C GLY A 64 -16.36 9.36 -14.12
N ILE A 65 -17.29 9.40 -15.09
CA ILE A 65 -17.38 8.40 -16.18
C ILE A 65 -16.56 8.79 -17.43
N SER A 66 -16.01 10.02 -17.49
CA SER A 66 -15.24 10.51 -18.65
C SER A 66 -13.91 9.78 -18.92
N GLY A 67 -13.53 8.79 -18.10
CA GLY A 67 -12.32 7.99 -18.26
C GLY A 67 -12.48 6.65 -18.99
N LEU A 68 -13.68 6.29 -19.45
CA LEU A 68 -13.99 4.99 -20.09
C LEU A 68 -13.66 4.93 -21.60
N VAL A 69 -12.57 5.57 -22.03
CA VAL A 69 -12.04 5.36 -23.39
C VAL A 69 -11.07 4.17 -23.32
N GLY A 70 -11.58 2.93 -23.41
CA GLY A 70 -10.70 1.77 -23.52
C GLY A 70 -11.23 0.39 -23.12
N PHE A 71 -12.48 0.23 -22.69
CA PHE A 71 -13.05 -1.11 -22.51
C PHE A 71 -13.80 -1.52 -23.79
N GLU A 72 -13.26 -2.50 -24.51
CA GLU A 72 -14.02 -3.20 -25.56
C GLU A 72 -15.18 -3.92 -24.88
N LEU A 73 -16.38 -3.37 -25.08
CA LEU A 73 -17.62 -4.05 -24.73
C LEU A 73 -17.78 -5.19 -25.73
N SER A 74 -17.80 -6.43 -25.23
CA SER A 74 -18.04 -7.61 -26.05
C SER A 74 -19.44 -7.53 -26.68
N GLY A 75 -19.48 -7.15 -27.96
CA GLY A 75 -20.38 -7.65 -29.00
C GLY A 75 -21.90 -7.50 -28.90
N ASP A 76 -22.49 -7.11 -27.77
CA ASP A 76 -23.95 -7.12 -27.62
C ASP A 76 -24.48 -5.78 -27.12
N GLU A 77 -25.23 -5.06 -27.97
CA GLU A 77 -25.82 -3.74 -27.67
C GLU A 77 -26.74 -3.75 -26.43
N ASN A 78 -27.16 -4.95 -25.99
CA ASN A 78 -28.02 -5.19 -24.84
C ASN A 78 -27.30 -5.52 -23.51
N GLY A 79 -25.97 -5.67 -23.49
CA GLY A 79 -25.22 -6.07 -22.29
C GLY A 79 -25.38 -5.14 -21.08
N PRO A 80 -25.11 -3.82 -21.21
CA PRO A 80 -25.24 -2.86 -20.12
C PRO A 80 -26.67 -2.72 -19.59
N HIS A 81 -27.67 -2.74 -20.48
CA HIS A 81 -29.09 -2.68 -20.12
C HIS A 81 -29.53 -3.92 -19.34
N SER A 82 -29.01 -5.09 -19.71
CA SER A 82 -29.31 -6.34 -19.04
C SER A 82 -28.68 -6.43 -17.64
N VAL A 83 -27.49 -5.85 -17.43
CA VAL A 83 -26.87 -5.71 -16.09
C VAL A 83 -27.73 -4.82 -15.19
N VAL A 84 -28.15 -3.65 -15.69
CA VAL A 84 -28.99 -2.71 -14.94
C VAL A 84 -30.32 -3.35 -14.57
N LYS A 85 -30.94 -4.09 -15.51
CA LYS A 85 -32.20 -4.81 -15.27
C LYS A 85 -32.08 -5.83 -14.14
N VAL A 86 -31.02 -6.65 -14.12
CA VAL A 86 -30.80 -7.62 -13.03
C VAL A 86 -30.67 -6.93 -11.66
N PHE A 87 -30.03 -5.76 -11.59
CA PHE A 87 -30.00 -5.00 -10.35
C PHE A 87 -31.38 -4.45 -9.98
N GLN A 88 -32.15 -3.93 -10.93
CA GLN A 88 -33.51 -3.44 -10.69
C GLN A 88 -34.45 -4.57 -10.23
N ASP A 89 -34.36 -5.75 -10.82
CA ASP A 89 -35.15 -6.94 -10.46
C ASP A 89 -34.90 -7.38 -9.00
N PHE A 90 -33.69 -7.10 -8.47
CA PHE A 90 -33.34 -7.32 -7.06
C PHE A 90 -33.66 -6.14 -6.13
N GLY A 91 -34.28 -5.07 -6.64
CA GLY A 91 -34.71 -3.91 -5.86
C GLY A 91 -33.66 -2.80 -5.70
N PHE A 92 -32.62 -2.76 -6.54
CA PHE A 92 -31.64 -1.67 -6.52
C PHE A 92 -32.22 -0.41 -7.20
N SER A 93 -32.21 0.72 -6.50
CA SER A 93 -32.52 2.03 -7.10
C SER A 93 -31.40 2.51 -8.03
N GLU A 94 -31.71 3.47 -8.90
CA GLU A 94 -30.73 4.10 -9.80
C GLU A 94 -29.53 4.71 -9.06
N THR A 95 -29.77 5.29 -7.88
CA THR A 95 -28.71 5.85 -7.03
C THR A 95 -27.74 4.77 -6.53
N HIS A 96 -28.25 3.59 -6.17
CA HIS A 96 -27.41 2.45 -5.80
C HIS A 96 -26.58 1.97 -6.99
N ILE A 97 -27.20 1.80 -8.16
CA ILE A 97 -26.55 1.33 -9.38
C ILE A 97 -25.43 2.29 -9.80
N SER A 98 -25.71 3.59 -9.84
CA SER A 98 -24.71 4.63 -10.14
C SER A 98 -23.52 4.60 -9.16
N ARG A 99 -23.78 4.38 -7.86
CA ARG A 99 -22.73 4.22 -6.85
C ARG A 99 -21.91 2.94 -7.03
N ILE A 100 -22.51 1.86 -7.48
CA ILE A 100 -21.82 0.60 -7.79
C ILE A 100 -20.93 0.79 -9.01
N LEU A 101 -21.46 1.34 -10.10
CA LEU A 101 -20.76 1.54 -11.36
C LEU A 101 -19.61 2.55 -11.25
N SER A 102 -19.76 3.59 -10.43
CA SER A 102 -18.66 4.53 -10.15
C SER A 102 -17.50 3.90 -9.37
N LYS A 103 -17.76 2.86 -8.56
CA LYS A 103 -16.72 2.10 -7.85
C LYS A 103 -16.13 0.98 -8.69
N GLN A 104 -16.95 0.33 -9.53
CA GLN A 104 -16.56 -0.84 -10.32
C GLN A 104 -17.24 -0.81 -11.70
N PRO A 105 -16.73 -0.02 -12.66
CA PRO A 105 -17.34 0.10 -13.98
C PRO A 105 -17.25 -1.19 -14.80
N GLY A 106 -16.25 -2.04 -14.53
CA GLY A 106 -16.04 -3.31 -15.24
C GLY A 106 -17.17 -4.33 -15.08
N ILE A 107 -18.12 -4.13 -14.14
CA ILE A 107 -19.31 -4.98 -14.01
C ILE A 107 -20.19 -4.92 -15.26
N LEU A 108 -20.15 -3.83 -16.03
CA LEU A 108 -20.93 -3.70 -17.28
C LEU A 108 -20.50 -4.67 -18.38
N ALA A 109 -19.28 -5.23 -18.28
CA ALA A 109 -18.76 -6.23 -19.22
C ALA A 109 -19.12 -7.67 -18.82
N TYR A 110 -19.81 -7.88 -17.69
CA TYR A 110 -20.16 -9.22 -17.21
C TYR A 110 -21.44 -9.73 -17.85
N GLN A 111 -21.53 -11.05 -18.04
CA GLN A 111 -22.80 -11.69 -18.44
C GLN A 111 -23.76 -11.67 -17.25
N PRO A 112 -24.91 -10.97 -17.31
CA PRO A 112 -25.76 -10.74 -16.14
C PRO A 112 -26.27 -12.03 -15.49
N GLN A 113 -26.76 -12.96 -16.32
CA GLN A 113 -27.35 -14.21 -15.84
C GLN A 113 -26.30 -15.22 -15.34
N LYS A 114 -25.08 -15.16 -15.87
CA LYS A 114 -24.01 -16.12 -15.53
C LYS A 114 -23.11 -15.63 -14.39
N ASN A 115 -22.84 -14.33 -14.31
CA ASN A 115 -21.85 -13.78 -13.40
C ASN A 115 -22.44 -12.98 -12.22
N LEU A 116 -23.57 -12.28 -12.44
CA LEU A 116 -24.17 -11.38 -11.46
C LEU A 116 -25.29 -12.06 -10.67
N LYS A 117 -26.29 -12.61 -11.38
CA LYS A 117 -27.47 -13.21 -10.76
C LYS A 117 -27.12 -14.32 -9.75
N PRO A 118 -26.22 -15.29 -10.02
CA PRO A 118 -25.92 -16.34 -9.05
C PRO A 118 -25.33 -15.82 -7.74
N LYS A 119 -24.59 -14.70 -7.79
CA LYS A 119 -24.00 -14.08 -6.58
C LYS A 119 -25.07 -13.30 -5.80
N LEU A 120 -26.02 -12.68 -6.49
CA LEU A 120 -27.17 -12.03 -5.86
C LEU A 120 -28.12 -13.05 -5.24
N ASP A 121 -28.39 -14.16 -5.93
CA ASP A 121 -29.18 -15.29 -5.42
C ASP A 121 -28.53 -15.88 -4.16
N PHE A 122 -27.21 -16.07 -4.18
CA PHE A 122 -26.44 -16.51 -3.00
C PHE A 122 -26.56 -15.53 -1.83
N LEU A 123 -26.42 -14.22 -2.07
CA LEU A 123 -26.59 -13.23 -1.01
C LEU A 123 -28.03 -13.24 -0.48
N PHE A 124 -29.02 -13.42 -1.35
CA PHE A 124 -30.41 -13.51 -0.95
C PHE A 124 -30.67 -14.79 -0.14
N SER A 125 -30.06 -15.92 -0.50
CA SER A 125 -30.24 -17.17 0.23
C SER A 125 -29.67 -17.12 1.65
N ILE A 126 -28.61 -16.33 1.89
CA ILE A 126 -28.05 -16.16 3.23
C ILE A 126 -28.73 -15.07 4.05
N THR A 127 -29.30 -14.01 3.43
CA THR A 127 -29.95 -12.91 4.17
C THR A 127 -31.46 -13.01 4.26
N CYS A 128 -32.10 -13.76 3.36
CA CYS A 128 -33.55 -13.80 3.15
C CYS A 128 -34.19 -12.41 2.95
N SER A 129 -33.42 -11.41 2.51
CA SER A 129 -33.88 -10.02 2.37
C SER A 129 -33.17 -9.31 1.22
N THR A 130 -33.95 -8.88 0.23
CA THR A 130 -33.46 -8.07 -0.91
C THR A 130 -32.86 -6.74 -0.44
N THR A 131 -33.45 -6.10 0.58
CA THR A 131 -32.92 -4.86 1.18
C THR A 131 -31.52 -5.06 1.75
N ASP A 132 -31.26 -6.20 2.38
CA ASP A 132 -29.94 -6.54 2.89
C ASP A 132 -28.95 -6.84 1.77
N VAL A 133 -29.37 -7.53 0.70
CA VAL A 133 -28.55 -7.73 -0.52
C VAL A 133 -28.14 -6.38 -1.11
N VAL A 134 -29.08 -5.46 -1.30
CA VAL A 134 -28.82 -4.09 -1.80
C VAL A 134 -27.79 -3.39 -0.91
N THR A 135 -27.94 -3.48 0.41
CA THR A 135 -27.04 -2.85 1.38
C THR A 135 -25.63 -3.43 1.31
N ILE A 136 -25.51 -4.77 1.25
CA ILE A 136 -24.23 -5.50 1.17
C ILE A 136 -23.47 -5.11 -0.10
N VAL A 137 -24.14 -5.21 -1.26
CA VAL A 137 -23.53 -4.92 -2.57
C VAL A 137 -23.18 -3.44 -2.71
N SER A 138 -24.03 -2.53 -2.25
CA SER A 138 -23.75 -1.09 -2.30
C SER A 138 -22.54 -0.68 -1.45
N LYS A 139 -22.32 -1.37 -0.32
CA LYS A 139 -21.13 -1.20 0.51
C LYS A 139 -19.90 -1.81 -0.17
N ASN A 140 -20.01 -3.04 -0.67
CA ASN A 140 -18.91 -3.80 -1.26
C ASN A 140 -19.22 -4.34 -2.68
N PRO A 141 -19.06 -3.53 -3.74
CA PRO A 141 -19.20 -3.99 -5.12
C PRO A 141 -18.15 -5.01 -5.57
N LEU A 142 -17.04 -5.16 -4.84
CA LEU A 142 -15.95 -6.06 -5.19
C LEU A 142 -16.33 -7.54 -5.05
N ILE A 143 -17.49 -7.85 -4.47
CA ILE A 143 -17.98 -9.23 -4.41
C ILE A 143 -18.12 -9.85 -5.81
N PHE A 144 -18.42 -9.03 -6.83
CA PHE A 144 -18.57 -9.50 -8.20
C PHE A 144 -17.24 -9.90 -8.86
N THR A 145 -16.08 -9.50 -8.33
CA THR A 145 -14.78 -9.93 -8.88
C THR A 145 -14.34 -11.30 -8.37
N ARG A 146 -15.02 -11.86 -7.36
CA ARG A 146 -14.69 -13.16 -6.78
C ARG A 146 -15.53 -14.29 -7.37
N SER A 147 -14.96 -15.50 -7.40
CA SER A 147 -15.68 -16.70 -7.81
C SER A 147 -16.71 -17.10 -6.74
N LEU A 148 -17.93 -17.45 -7.16
CA LEU A 148 -18.96 -17.96 -6.26
C LEU A 148 -18.52 -19.27 -5.61
N ASN A 149 -18.11 -20.23 -6.45
CA ASN A 149 -17.79 -21.60 -6.04
C ASN A 149 -16.40 -21.74 -5.40
N ASN A 150 -15.42 -20.98 -5.88
CA ASN A 150 -14.04 -21.13 -5.40
C ASN A 150 -13.68 -20.16 -4.26
N HIS A 151 -14.57 -19.22 -3.92
CA HIS A 151 -14.29 -18.21 -2.89
C HIS A 151 -15.48 -17.91 -1.98
N LEU A 152 -16.58 -17.38 -2.52
CA LEU A 152 -17.70 -16.88 -1.71
C LEU A 152 -18.34 -17.98 -0.86
N LEU A 153 -18.67 -19.12 -1.48
CA LEU A 153 -19.29 -20.26 -0.81
C LEU A 153 -18.33 -20.92 0.22
N PRO A 154 -17.08 -21.30 -0.15
CA PRO A 154 -16.14 -21.87 0.81
C PRO A 154 -15.86 -20.96 2.01
N PHE A 155 -15.71 -19.65 1.77
CA PHE A 155 -15.48 -18.70 2.85
C PHE A 155 -16.72 -18.55 3.74
N PHE A 156 -17.93 -18.48 3.17
CA PHE A 156 -19.15 -18.41 3.98
C PHE A 156 -19.33 -19.65 4.85
N ASN A 157 -19.02 -20.85 4.35
CA ASN A 157 -19.06 -22.08 5.14
C ASN A 157 -18.04 -22.08 6.29
N SER A 158 -16.84 -21.54 6.03
CA SER A 158 -15.82 -21.33 7.07
C SER A 158 -16.31 -20.34 8.13
N LEU A 159 -16.94 -19.25 7.69
CA LEU A 159 -17.52 -18.24 8.57
C LEU A 159 -18.69 -18.81 9.38
N LYS A 160 -19.57 -19.61 8.78
CA LYS A 160 -20.66 -20.33 9.45
C LYS A 160 -20.13 -21.18 10.60
N SER A 161 -19.08 -21.95 10.33
CA SER A 161 -18.43 -22.82 11.33
C SER A 161 -17.87 -21.99 12.49
N ALA A 162 -17.18 -20.89 12.20
CA ALA A 162 -16.66 -19.97 13.22
C ALA A 162 -17.76 -19.20 13.98
N ALA A 163 -18.86 -18.86 13.30
CA ALA A 163 -19.97 -18.08 13.83
C ALA A 163 -20.98 -18.92 14.64
N GLY A 164 -20.92 -20.25 14.49
CA GLY A 164 -21.79 -21.23 15.15
C GLY A 164 -23.19 -21.38 14.55
N SER A 165 -23.62 -20.50 13.63
CA SER A 165 -24.91 -20.61 12.93
C SER A 165 -24.95 -19.79 11.65
N ASP A 166 -25.88 -20.14 10.74
CA ASP A 166 -26.16 -19.37 9.53
C ASP A 166 -26.61 -17.95 9.84
N LYS A 167 -27.49 -17.80 10.84
CA LYS A 167 -27.99 -16.51 11.29
C LYS A 167 -26.87 -15.58 11.76
N ASN A 168 -25.90 -16.11 12.51
CA ASN A 168 -24.76 -15.32 12.98
C ASN A 168 -23.81 -14.96 11.82
N ALA A 169 -23.54 -15.90 10.92
CA ALA A 169 -22.71 -15.63 9.73
C ALA A 169 -23.33 -14.56 8.82
N ALA A 170 -24.65 -14.65 8.57
CA ALA A 170 -25.38 -13.63 7.82
C ALA A 170 -25.32 -12.26 8.50
N ALA A 171 -25.49 -12.20 9.82
CA ALA A 171 -25.36 -10.96 10.59
C ALA A 171 -23.95 -10.36 10.48
N VAL A 172 -22.90 -11.19 10.54
CA VAL A 172 -21.50 -10.76 10.31
C VAL A 172 -21.34 -10.14 8.93
N ILE A 173 -21.83 -10.79 7.87
CA ILE A 173 -21.72 -10.28 6.49
C ILE A 173 -22.48 -8.96 6.33
N LYS A 174 -23.66 -8.81 6.92
CA LYS A 174 -24.42 -7.56 6.91
C LYS A 174 -23.66 -6.41 7.58
N CYS A 175 -23.00 -6.69 8.70
CA CYS A 175 -22.16 -5.73 9.42
C CYS A 175 -20.89 -5.38 8.62
N ASN A 176 -20.23 -6.38 8.04
CA ASN A 176 -18.96 -6.23 7.33
C ASN A 176 -18.92 -6.99 5.98
N PRO A 177 -19.52 -6.43 4.92
CA PRO A 177 -19.58 -7.06 3.60
C PRO A 177 -18.23 -7.35 2.95
N PHE A 178 -17.14 -6.70 3.39
CA PHE A 178 -15.81 -6.83 2.80
C PHE A 178 -15.15 -8.19 3.06
N LEU A 179 -15.63 -8.94 4.06
CA LEU A 179 -15.11 -10.26 4.40
C LEU A 179 -15.19 -11.22 3.21
N LEU A 180 -16.33 -11.20 2.49
CA LEU A 180 -16.57 -12.03 1.30
C LEU A 180 -15.64 -11.72 0.12
N SER A 181 -14.98 -10.56 0.10
CA SER A 181 -14.07 -10.21 -1.00
C SER A 181 -12.60 -10.28 -0.63
N PHE A 182 -12.28 -10.12 0.66
CA PHE A 182 -10.91 -9.95 1.12
C PHE A 182 -10.34 -11.19 1.78
N CYS A 183 -11.15 -11.92 2.55
CA CYS A 183 -10.64 -12.98 3.42
C CYS A 183 -10.47 -14.28 2.64
N ASN A 184 -9.30 -14.90 2.77
CA ASN A 184 -9.08 -16.27 2.32
C ASN A 184 -9.59 -17.25 3.39
N SER A 185 -10.39 -18.24 3.01
CA SER A 185 -10.93 -19.27 3.91
C SER A 185 -9.82 -19.99 4.69
N SER A 186 -8.74 -20.39 4.02
CA SER A 186 -7.65 -21.13 4.65
C SER A 186 -6.93 -20.35 5.76
N SER A 187 -6.63 -19.07 5.54
CA SER A 187 -6.00 -18.23 6.58
C SER A 187 -6.99 -17.89 7.69
N PHE A 188 -8.25 -17.62 7.33
CA PHE A 188 -9.29 -17.31 8.29
C PHE A 188 -9.54 -18.45 9.28
N VAL A 189 -9.66 -19.69 8.80
CA VAL A 189 -9.87 -20.87 9.66
C VAL A 189 -8.70 -21.04 10.63
N LYS A 190 -7.46 -21.08 10.12
CA LYS A 190 -6.25 -21.18 10.96
C LYS A 190 -6.16 -20.07 12.00
N ASN A 191 -6.59 -18.86 11.66
CA ASN A 191 -6.57 -17.72 12.58
C ASN A 191 -7.64 -17.82 13.67
N VAL A 192 -8.83 -18.35 13.34
CA VAL A 192 -9.88 -18.61 14.33
C VAL A 192 -9.45 -19.72 15.29
N GLU A 193 -8.92 -20.83 14.76
CA GLU A 193 -8.36 -21.92 15.57
C GLU A 193 -7.24 -21.42 16.48
N PHE A 194 -6.34 -20.59 15.95
CA PHE A 194 -5.26 -19.99 16.74
C PHE A 194 -5.78 -19.13 17.90
N LEU A 195 -6.83 -18.33 17.69
CA LEU A 195 -7.44 -17.55 18.78
C LEU A 195 -7.99 -18.47 19.88
N GLN A 196 -8.59 -19.60 19.51
CA GLN A 196 -9.09 -20.60 20.45
C GLN A 196 -7.93 -21.22 21.24
N THR A 197 -6.86 -21.65 20.56
CA THR A 197 -5.64 -22.19 21.19
C THR A 197 -4.97 -21.21 22.15
N VAL A 198 -4.98 -19.92 21.82
CA VAL A 198 -4.41 -18.86 22.68
C VAL A 198 -5.27 -18.61 23.94
N GLY A 199 -6.52 -19.10 23.96
CA GLY A 199 -7.47 -18.97 25.07
C GLY A 199 -8.42 -17.78 24.95
N VAL A 200 -8.63 -17.24 23.74
CA VAL A 200 -9.59 -16.14 23.52
C VAL A 200 -11.01 -16.69 23.62
N PRO A 201 -11.89 -16.13 24.47
CA PRO A 201 -13.25 -16.65 24.62
C PRO A 201 -14.06 -16.56 23.31
N GLN A 202 -14.88 -17.57 23.03
CA GLN A 202 -15.64 -17.66 21.77
C GLN A 202 -16.50 -16.41 21.49
N ASN A 203 -17.12 -15.81 22.52
CA ASN A 203 -17.90 -14.58 22.35
C ASN A 203 -17.05 -13.37 21.92
N GLN A 204 -15.76 -13.34 22.26
CA GLN A 204 -14.80 -12.32 21.83
C GLN A 204 -14.35 -12.55 20.40
N ILE A 205 -14.10 -13.81 20.03
CA ILE A 205 -13.81 -14.22 18.65
C ILE A 205 -14.95 -13.78 17.73
N LEU A 206 -16.20 -14.06 18.11
CA LEU A 206 -17.38 -13.60 17.36
C LEU A 206 -17.41 -12.07 17.21
N LYS A 207 -17.23 -11.32 18.31
CA LYS A 207 -17.19 -9.85 18.26
C LYS A 207 -16.03 -9.31 17.41
N LEU A 208 -14.88 -9.99 17.40
CA LEU A 208 -13.73 -9.64 16.59
C LEU A 208 -14.04 -9.86 15.11
N ILE A 209 -14.60 -11.01 14.74
CA ILE A 209 -15.01 -11.32 13.37
C ILE A 209 -16.08 -10.32 12.89
N THR A 210 -17.12 -10.08 13.68
CA THR A 210 -18.24 -9.19 13.29
C THR A 210 -17.79 -7.75 13.03
N LYS A 211 -16.96 -7.19 13.92
CA LYS A 211 -16.59 -5.76 13.87
C LYS A 211 -15.29 -5.51 13.10
N TYR A 212 -14.38 -6.48 13.12
CA TYR A 212 -13.00 -6.33 12.68
C TYR A 212 -12.51 -7.52 11.84
N GLY A 213 -13.39 -8.33 11.25
CA GLY A 213 -12.98 -9.59 10.59
C GLY A 213 -11.94 -9.46 9.47
N GLN A 214 -11.71 -8.27 8.92
CA GLN A 214 -10.57 -8.00 8.03
C GLN A 214 -9.21 -8.27 8.70
N SER A 215 -9.09 -8.12 10.03
CA SER A 215 -7.87 -8.49 10.75
C SER A 215 -7.69 -9.99 10.84
N VAL A 216 -8.79 -10.74 11.00
CA VAL A 216 -8.79 -12.21 11.05
C VAL A 216 -8.52 -12.82 9.67
N GLY A 217 -8.83 -12.10 8.58
CA GLY A 217 -8.60 -12.55 7.21
C GLY A 217 -7.17 -12.40 6.68
N VAL A 218 -6.23 -11.83 7.45
CA VAL A 218 -4.83 -11.65 7.01
C VAL A 218 -4.07 -12.98 7.02
N LYS A 219 -2.89 -13.01 6.38
CA LYS A 219 -2.01 -14.19 6.37
C LYS A 219 -1.76 -14.70 7.80
N HIS A 220 -1.82 -16.01 7.96
CA HIS A 220 -1.78 -16.68 9.26
C HIS A 220 -0.55 -16.30 10.11
N GLU A 221 0.64 -16.34 9.52
CA GLU A 221 1.89 -15.96 10.21
C GLU A 221 1.86 -14.55 10.78
N LYS A 222 1.36 -13.58 9.99
CA LYS A 222 1.24 -12.19 10.43
C LYS A 222 0.22 -12.07 11.56
N PHE A 223 -0.91 -12.75 11.45
CA PHE A 223 -1.95 -12.71 12.47
C PHE A 223 -1.46 -13.26 13.81
N CYS A 224 -0.76 -14.39 13.79
CA CYS A 224 -0.19 -15.00 14.99
C CYS A 224 0.78 -14.06 15.70
N LYS A 225 1.71 -13.44 14.96
CA LYS A 225 2.65 -12.44 15.50
C LYS A 225 1.92 -11.28 16.19
N VAL A 226 0.85 -10.77 15.57
CA VAL A 226 0.06 -9.66 16.14
C VAL A 226 -0.65 -10.09 17.42
N VAL A 227 -1.34 -11.23 17.41
CA VAL A 227 -2.09 -11.72 18.59
C VAL A 227 -1.15 -12.02 19.75
N MET A 228 0.01 -12.65 19.49
CA MET A 228 1.02 -12.89 20.52
C MET A 228 1.58 -11.58 21.06
N ARG A 229 1.92 -10.61 20.20
CA ARG A 229 2.36 -9.29 20.65
C ARG A 229 1.33 -8.59 21.56
N VAL A 230 0.03 -8.66 21.22
CA VAL A 230 -1.03 -8.10 22.08
C VAL A 230 -1.13 -8.86 23.41
N LYS A 231 -0.98 -10.19 23.40
CA LYS A 231 -0.96 -11.01 24.61
C LYS A 231 0.23 -10.68 25.51
N ASP A 232 1.42 -10.54 24.92
CA ASP A 232 2.68 -10.25 25.63
C ASP A 232 2.68 -8.83 26.24
N MET A 233 1.93 -7.89 25.65
CA MET A 233 1.64 -6.58 26.26
C MET A 233 0.69 -6.67 27.49
N GLY A 234 0.21 -7.87 27.84
CA GLY A 234 -0.63 -8.12 29.00
C GLY A 234 -2.06 -7.62 28.85
N PHE A 235 -2.64 -7.68 27.64
CA PHE A 235 -4.07 -7.43 27.45
C PHE A 235 -4.90 -8.59 27.96
N ASP A 236 -6.02 -8.28 28.63
CA ASP A 236 -7.06 -9.25 28.91
C ASP A 236 -7.74 -9.69 27.60
N LEU A 237 -7.64 -10.98 27.26
CA LEU A 237 -8.23 -11.58 26.07
C LEU A 237 -9.76 -11.51 26.05
N SER A 238 -10.39 -11.30 27.20
CA SER A 238 -11.84 -11.08 27.35
C SER A 238 -12.28 -9.64 27.09
N SER A 239 -11.33 -8.70 26.96
CA SER A 239 -11.60 -7.28 26.86
C SER A 239 -11.96 -6.82 25.43
N SER A 240 -12.74 -5.74 25.33
CA SER A 240 -12.89 -5.02 24.06
C SER A 240 -11.60 -4.38 23.57
N TYR A 241 -10.71 -4.00 24.48
CA TYR A 241 -9.43 -3.39 24.12
C TYR A 241 -8.49 -4.37 23.45
N PHE A 242 -8.53 -5.66 23.80
CA PHE A 242 -7.80 -6.70 23.08
C PHE A 242 -8.16 -6.70 21.59
N ARG A 243 -9.46 -6.70 21.27
CA ARG A 243 -9.94 -6.71 19.88
C ARG A 243 -9.52 -5.46 19.11
N GLU A 244 -9.56 -4.30 19.77
CA GLU A 244 -9.10 -3.03 19.19
C GLU A 244 -7.58 -2.99 18.97
N ALA A 245 -6.80 -3.57 19.88
CA ALA A 245 -5.35 -3.69 19.76
C ALA A 245 -4.96 -4.62 18.60
N VAL A 246 -5.62 -5.79 18.49
CA VAL A 246 -5.43 -6.71 17.36
C VAL A 246 -5.72 -6.00 16.04
N LEU A 247 -6.83 -5.27 15.93
CA LEU A 247 -7.12 -4.47 14.74
C LEU A 247 -6.02 -3.45 14.45
N CYS A 248 -5.63 -2.67 15.46
CA CYS A 248 -4.63 -1.61 15.31
C CYS A 248 -3.31 -2.17 14.77
N LEU A 249 -2.73 -3.15 15.46
CA LEU A 249 -1.43 -3.73 15.11
C LEU A 249 -1.48 -4.57 13.83
N THR A 250 -2.65 -5.05 13.40
CA THR A 250 -2.76 -5.75 12.11
C THR A 250 -2.45 -4.84 10.92
N PHE A 251 -2.83 -3.56 11.00
CA PHE A 251 -2.68 -2.59 9.91
C PHE A 251 -1.60 -1.53 10.16
N LEU A 252 -1.02 -1.51 11.35
CA LEU A 252 0.11 -0.65 11.68
C LEU A 252 1.42 -1.34 11.31
N THR A 253 2.32 -0.63 10.63
CA THR A 253 3.68 -1.14 10.39
C THR A 253 4.56 -0.88 11.61
N GLU A 254 5.61 -1.70 11.80
CA GLU A 254 6.57 -1.50 12.90
C GLU A 254 7.21 -0.11 12.85
N SER A 255 7.59 0.37 11.66
CA SER A 255 8.14 1.72 11.50
C SER A 255 7.17 2.83 11.93
N ALA A 256 5.88 2.65 11.69
CA ALA A 256 4.87 3.63 12.06
C ALA A 256 4.50 3.53 13.55
N TRP A 257 4.61 2.34 14.16
CA TRP A 257 4.55 2.18 15.61
C TRP A 257 5.71 2.91 16.27
N GLU A 258 6.94 2.68 15.81
CA GLU A 258 8.14 3.25 16.42
C GLU A 258 8.20 4.78 16.25
N SER A 259 7.88 5.29 15.06
CA SER A 259 7.77 6.75 14.83
C SER A 259 6.78 7.43 15.78
N ARG A 260 5.65 6.77 16.08
CA ARG A 260 4.68 7.29 17.05
C ARG A 260 5.18 7.18 18.48
N CYS A 261 5.84 6.08 18.84
CA CYS A 261 6.47 5.94 20.15
C CYS A 261 7.52 7.02 20.38
N GLU A 262 8.38 7.28 19.39
CA GLU A 262 9.39 8.33 19.47
C GLU A 262 8.78 9.72 19.64
N MET A 263 7.69 10.00 18.94
CA MET A 263 6.92 11.23 19.14
C MET A 263 6.32 11.30 20.55
N TYR A 264 5.89 10.21 21.18
CA TYR A 264 5.47 10.26 22.58
C TYR A 264 6.66 10.51 23.53
N ARG A 265 7.80 9.84 23.28
CA ARG A 265 9.03 10.04 24.05
C ARG A 265 9.55 11.46 23.98
N SER A 266 9.46 12.11 22.81
CA SER A 266 9.88 13.51 22.65
C SER A 266 9.05 14.50 23.47
N PHE A 267 7.90 14.08 24.03
CA PHE A 267 7.08 14.87 24.97
C PHE A 267 7.19 14.34 26.42
N GLY A 268 8.21 13.52 26.71
CA GLY A 268 8.52 13.07 28.07
C GLY A 268 7.75 11.83 28.55
N LEU A 269 7.04 11.12 27.66
CA LEU A 269 6.39 9.86 28.03
C LEU A 269 7.40 8.69 28.01
N SER A 270 7.37 7.87 29.07
CA SER A 270 8.16 6.64 29.11
C SER A 270 7.58 5.54 28.21
N ASN A 271 8.33 4.45 27.98
CA ASN A 271 7.78 3.29 27.27
C ASN A 271 6.58 2.69 28.04
N ASP A 272 6.63 2.67 29.37
CA ASP A 272 5.55 2.14 30.20
C ASP A 272 4.29 3.01 30.12
N ASP A 273 4.44 4.33 30.04
CA ASP A 273 3.35 5.27 29.78
C ASP A 273 2.66 4.97 28.45
N ILE A 274 3.46 4.79 27.39
CA ILE A 274 2.95 4.52 26.04
C ILE A 274 2.18 3.19 26.00
N ILE A 275 2.72 2.14 26.63
CA ILE A 275 2.04 0.85 26.71
C ILE A 275 0.76 0.97 27.55
N THR A 276 0.79 1.68 28.67
CA THR A 276 -0.40 1.94 29.50
C THR A 276 -1.49 2.67 28.72
N MET A 277 -1.11 3.69 27.95
CA MET A 277 -2.02 4.42 27.08
C MET A 277 -2.63 3.51 26.01
N PHE A 278 -1.78 2.72 25.35
CA PHE A 278 -2.21 1.79 24.31
C PHE A 278 -3.18 0.74 24.86
N LYS A 279 -2.93 0.20 26.06
CA LYS A 279 -3.83 -0.73 26.75
C LYS A 279 -5.20 -0.14 27.06
N LYS A 280 -5.23 1.13 27.48
CA LYS A 280 -6.46 1.86 27.80
C LYS A 280 -7.21 2.35 26.56
N GLN A 281 -6.51 2.61 25.45
CA GLN A 281 -7.10 3.11 24.21
C GLN A 281 -6.21 2.78 22.99
N PRO A 282 -6.32 1.57 22.38
CA PRO A 282 -5.44 1.18 21.28
C PRO A 282 -5.51 2.09 20.06
N VAL A 283 -6.68 2.72 19.84
CA VAL A 283 -6.93 3.59 18.68
C VAL A 283 -6.00 4.82 18.61
N ILE A 284 -5.33 5.21 19.71
CA ILE A 284 -4.40 6.35 19.71
C ILE A 284 -3.25 6.14 18.71
N MET A 285 -2.81 4.89 18.54
CA MET A 285 -1.74 4.52 17.61
C MET A 285 -2.21 4.52 16.15
N SER A 286 -3.51 4.63 15.90
CA SER A 286 -4.10 4.72 14.56
C SER A 286 -4.22 6.17 14.06
N PHE A 287 -3.98 7.18 14.92
CA PHE A 287 -4.04 8.58 14.50
C PHE A 287 -2.84 9.00 13.65
N SER A 288 -3.01 10.09 12.90
CA SER A 288 -1.90 10.71 12.18
C SER A 288 -0.95 11.38 13.15
N GLU A 289 0.34 11.39 12.83
CA GLU A 289 1.35 12.05 13.66
C GLU A 289 1.04 13.54 13.88
N LYS A 290 0.54 14.23 12.86
CA LYS A 290 0.06 15.62 12.99
C LYS A 290 -0.96 15.76 14.12
N ARG A 291 -1.99 14.90 14.15
CA ARG A 291 -3.02 14.95 15.19
C ARG A 291 -2.43 14.63 16.56
N ILE A 292 -1.52 13.66 16.64
CA ILE A 292 -0.91 13.28 17.91
C ILE A 292 -0.05 14.43 18.45
N ARG A 293 0.77 15.04 17.60
CA ARG A 293 1.57 16.22 17.92
C ARG A 293 0.71 17.38 18.43
N GLU A 294 -0.34 17.77 17.70
CA GLU A 294 -1.24 18.86 18.11
C GLU A 294 -1.87 18.60 19.49
N MET A 295 -2.21 17.35 19.78
CA MET A 295 -2.74 16.94 21.09
C MET A 295 -1.67 17.00 22.18
N LEU A 296 -0.45 16.54 21.91
CA LEU A 296 0.65 16.57 22.87
C LEU A 296 1.11 18.00 23.17
N GLU A 297 1.26 18.86 22.16
CA GLU A 297 1.56 20.28 22.33
C GLU A 297 0.51 20.97 23.20
N PHE A 298 -0.77 20.65 23.00
CA PHE A 298 -1.83 21.23 23.81
C PHE A 298 -1.82 20.72 25.26
N PHE A 299 -1.83 19.41 25.49
CA PHE A 299 -1.96 18.88 26.85
C PHE A 299 -0.65 18.94 27.65
N VAL A 300 0.48 18.62 27.04
CA VAL A 300 1.77 18.55 27.74
C VAL A 300 2.42 19.92 27.82
N GLN A 301 2.46 20.70 26.73
CA GLN A 301 3.15 22.00 26.75
C GLN A 301 2.24 23.11 27.28
N ARG A 302 1.01 23.25 26.76
CA ARG A 302 0.14 24.39 27.13
C ARG A 302 -0.62 24.19 28.43
N LEU A 303 -1.11 22.98 28.69
CA LEU A 303 -1.79 22.64 29.94
C LEU A 303 -0.84 22.09 31.01
N GLN A 304 0.44 21.90 30.68
CA GLN A 304 1.47 21.40 31.59
C GLN A 304 1.09 20.07 32.27
N TRP A 305 0.33 19.21 31.60
CA TRP A 305 -0.01 17.91 32.19
C TRP A 305 1.24 17.05 32.32
N SER A 306 1.40 16.47 33.51
CA SER A 306 2.39 15.42 33.71
C SER A 306 2.16 14.24 32.76
N PRO A 307 3.24 13.55 32.33
CA PRO A 307 3.13 12.35 31.51
C PRO A 307 2.16 11.32 32.12
N SER A 308 2.23 11.07 33.44
CA SER A 308 1.34 10.13 34.13
C SER A 308 -0.14 10.51 34.06
N ARG A 309 -0.48 11.80 34.15
CA ARG A 309 -1.87 12.29 34.03
C ARG A 309 -2.39 12.05 32.62
N PHE A 310 -1.58 12.38 31.62
CA PHE A 310 -1.93 12.15 30.23
C PHE A 310 -2.07 10.66 29.90
N SER A 311 -1.14 9.84 30.39
CA SER A 311 -1.12 8.39 30.20
C SER A 311 -2.35 7.70 30.78
N ASN A 312 -2.91 8.27 31.84
CA ASN A 312 -4.13 7.77 32.48
C ASN A 312 -5.42 8.17 31.77
N ALA A 313 -5.39 9.15 30.88
CA ALA A 313 -6.56 9.67 30.17
C ALA A 313 -6.43 9.65 28.63
N PRO A 314 -5.97 8.57 27.98
CA PRO A 314 -5.72 8.56 26.54
C PRO A 314 -6.99 8.71 25.70
N TYR A 315 -8.18 8.53 26.29
CA TYR A 315 -9.45 8.76 25.63
C TYR A 315 -9.65 10.22 25.19
N VAL A 316 -8.90 11.19 25.74
CA VAL A 316 -8.99 12.60 25.32
C VAL A 316 -8.67 12.78 23.84
N PHE A 317 -7.85 11.90 23.25
CA PHE A 317 -7.60 11.87 21.81
C PHE A 317 -8.82 11.57 20.94
N SER A 318 -9.91 11.07 21.53
CA SER A 318 -11.16 10.85 20.80
C SER A 318 -11.95 12.14 20.58
N PHE A 319 -11.62 13.22 21.29
CA PHE A 319 -12.30 14.51 21.15
C PHE A 319 -11.64 15.38 20.08
N SER A 320 -12.39 16.35 19.56
CA SER A 320 -11.85 17.35 18.64
C SER A 320 -11.11 18.41 19.45
N LEU A 321 -9.83 18.62 19.15
CA LEU A 321 -9.04 19.69 19.77
C LEU A 321 -9.71 21.07 19.57
N GLN A 322 -9.93 21.45 18.31
CA GLN A 322 -10.46 22.76 17.94
C GLN A 322 -11.94 22.98 18.30
N LYS A 323 -12.80 21.97 18.08
CA LYS A 323 -14.26 22.12 18.27
C LYS A 323 -14.75 21.83 19.69
N ARG A 324 -13.93 21.22 20.55
CA ARG A 324 -14.41 20.73 21.86
C ARG A 324 -13.42 20.98 22.99
N ILE A 325 -12.15 20.62 22.81
CA ILE A 325 -11.18 20.73 23.92
C ILE A 325 -10.86 22.20 24.17
N ILE A 326 -10.40 22.93 23.15
CA ILE A 326 -10.03 24.34 23.26
C ILE A 326 -11.20 25.21 23.74
N PRO A 327 -12.40 25.19 23.13
CA PRO A 327 -13.50 26.05 23.56
C PRO A 327 -13.91 25.81 25.02
N ARG A 328 -13.90 24.56 25.47
CA ARG A 328 -14.24 24.23 26.86
C ARG A 328 -13.14 24.66 27.84
N CYS A 329 -11.88 24.55 27.46
CA CYS A 329 -10.78 25.07 28.26
C CYS A 329 -10.82 26.60 28.34
N SER A 330 -11.14 27.30 27.24
CA SER A 330 -11.33 28.75 27.22
C SER A 330 -12.48 29.20 28.11
N VAL A 331 -13.61 28.49 28.10
CA VAL A 331 -14.73 28.78 29.02
C VAL A 331 -14.29 28.63 30.47
N LEU A 332 -13.61 27.52 30.80
CA LEU A 332 -13.09 27.32 32.16
C LEU A 332 -12.08 28.41 32.56
N GLN A 333 -11.20 28.81 31.63
CA GLN A 333 -10.25 29.90 31.87
C GLN A 333 -10.97 31.22 32.17
N ALA A 334 -11.98 31.59 31.37
CA ALA A 334 -12.77 32.80 31.58
C ALA A 334 -13.49 32.79 32.94
N LEU A 335 -14.10 31.65 33.31
CA LEU A 335 -14.79 31.48 34.59
C LEU A 335 -13.83 31.62 35.78
N VAL A 336 -12.64 31.00 35.70
CA VAL A 336 -11.66 31.08 36.79
C VAL A 336 -11.05 32.47 36.88
N SER A 337 -10.74 33.12 35.76
CA SER A 337 -10.24 34.51 35.73
C SER A 337 -11.23 35.48 36.38
N ASN A 338 -12.53 35.24 36.20
CA ASN A 338 -13.62 36.02 36.81
C ASN A 338 -14.02 35.51 38.21
N LYS A 339 -13.18 34.69 38.86
CA LYS A 339 -13.35 34.18 40.24
C LYS A 339 -14.67 33.42 40.48
N CYS A 340 -15.24 32.81 39.45
CA CYS A 340 -16.43 31.97 39.60
C CYS A 340 -16.06 30.65 40.31
N ASP A 341 -16.91 30.20 41.24
CA ASP A 341 -16.68 28.94 41.94
C ASP A 341 -17.07 27.74 41.07
N ILE A 342 -16.05 27.08 40.51
CA ILE A 342 -16.19 25.86 39.71
C ILE A 342 -15.45 24.67 40.35
N LYS A 343 -15.09 24.78 41.64
CA LYS A 343 -14.22 23.84 42.38
C LYS A 343 -14.72 22.38 42.40
N GLY A 344 -16.01 22.14 42.17
CA GLY A 344 -16.60 20.80 42.13
C GLY A 344 -16.36 19.98 40.84
N PHE A 345 -15.75 20.55 39.79
CA PHE A 345 -15.63 19.88 38.49
C PHE A 345 -14.19 19.55 38.10
N MET A 346 -13.90 18.32 37.71
CA MET A 346 -12.60 17.96 37.11
C MET A 346 -12.59 18.30 35.62
N LEU A 347 -11.47 18.79 35.07
CA LEU A 347 -11.32 19.10 33.65
C LEU A 347 -11.70 17.90 32.75
N LEU A 348 -11.26 16.69 33.09
CA LEU A 348 -11.61 15.47 32.36
C LEU A 348 -13.13 15.23 32.31
N THR A 349 -13.85 15.52 33.39
CA THR A 349 -15.31 15.43 33.47
C THR A 349 -15.97 16.46 32.55
N VAL A 350 -15.46 17.68 32.52
CA VAL A 350 -15.95 18.76 31.64
C VAL A 350 -15.72 18.40 30.16
N LEU A 351 -14.56 17.86 29.80
CA LEU A 351 -14.26 17.40 28.44
C LEU A 351 -15.15 16.23 28.00
N LYS A 352 -15.51 15.33 28.92
CA LYS A 352 -16.39 14.17 28.68
C LYS A 352 -17.88 14.54 28.58
N MET A 353 -18.30 15.63 29.21
CA MET A 353 -19.70 16.06 29.28
C MET A 353 -20.37 16.21 27.90
N ASN A 354 -21.63 15.82 27.74
CA ASN A 354 -22.34 16.07 26.48
C ASN A 354 -22.57 17.58 26.25
N GLU A 355 -22.90 17.99 25.02
CA GLU A 355 -22.96 19.41 24.65
C GLU A 355 -24.04 20.18 25.42
N SER A 356 -25.25 19.63 25.48
CA SER A 356 -26.39 20.26 26.15
C SER A 356 -26.12 20.49 27.64
N ARG A 357 -25.54 19.51 28.34
CA ARG A 357 -25.19 19.65 29.75
C ARG A 357 -24.05 20.65 29.95
N PHE A 358 -23.06 20.66 29.06
CA PHE A 358 -21.97 21.63 29.12
C PHE A 358 -22.48 23.07 28.98
N LEU A 359 -23.33 23.32 27.97
CA LEU A 359 -23.94 24.64 27.74
C LEU A 359 -24.76 25.09 28.95
N LYS A 360 -25.64 24.23 29.47
CA LYS A 360 -26.47 24.56 30.63
C LYS A 360 -25.64 24.86 31.88
N SER A 361 -24.60 24.06 32.14
CA SER A 361 -23.82 24.14 33.38
C SER A 361 -22.73 25.22 33.37
N PHE A 362 -22.15 25.54 32.22
CA PHE A 362 -20.98 26.44 32.14
C PHE A 362 -21.20 27.68 31.28
N VAL A 363 -22.11 27.64 30.29
CA VAL A 363 -22.36 28.78 29.41
C VAL A 363 -23.58 29.56 29.88
N THR A 364 -24.79 29.00 29.79
CA THR A 364 -26.03 29.69 30.15
C THR A 364 -26.09 30.07 31.63
N ALA A 365 -25.54 29.25 32.52
CA ALA A 365 -25.52 29.54 33.96
C ALA A 365 -24.62 30.75 34.33
N TYR A 366 -23.66 31.11 33.48
CA TYR A 366 -22.68 32.15 33.76
C TYR A 366 -22.67 33.28 32.73
N GLN A 367 -23.39 33.19 31.63
CA GLN A 367 -23.40 34.20 30.56
C GLN A 367 -23.79 35.60 31.07
N ASP A 368 -24.70 35.68 32.05
CA ASP A 368 -25.15 36.95 32.62
C ASP A 368 -24.11 37.56 33.56
N LYS A 369 -23.22 36.72 34.14
CA LYS A 369 -22.16 37.14 35.08
C LYS A 369 -20.81 37.36 34.39
N VAL A 370 -20.54 36.58 33.34
CA VAL A 370 -19.30 36.59 32.57
C VAL A 370 -19.67 36.47 31.08
N PRO A 371 -19.96 37.61 30.41
CA PRO A 371 -20.36 37.61 28.99
C PRO A 371 -19.33 36.94 28.07
N GLU A 372 -18.05 37.02 28.43
CA GLU A 372 -16.90 36.41 27.72
C GLU A 372 -17.02 34.89 27.54
N VAL A 373 -17.83 34.21 28.36
CA VAL A 373 -18.01 32.75 28.27
C VAL A 373 -18.65 32.33 26.95
N LEU A 374 -19.56 33.15 26.41
CA LEU A 374 -20.19 32.90 25.11
C LEU A 374 -19.16 33.02 23.97
N ASP A 375 -18.31 34.03 24.03
CA ASP A 375 -17.24 34.24 23.05
C ASP A 375 -16.13 33.19 23.17
N ALA A 376 -15.81 32.74 24.39
CA ALA A 376 -14.92 31.61 24.64
C ALA A 376 -15.44 30.32 24.01
N TYR A 377 -16.72 30.00 24.21
CA TYR A 377 -17.35 28.80 23.66
C TYR A 377 -17.43 28.85 22.12
N GLN A 378 -17.67 30.03 21.55
CA GLN A 378 -17.67 30.24 20.09
C GLN A 378 -16.25 30.24 19.47
N GLY A 379 -15.21 30.15 20.30
CA GLY A 379 -13.81 30.11 19.84
C GLY A 379 -13.27 31.47 19.39
N LYS A 380 -13.90 32.57 19.81
CA LYS A 380 -13.45 33.94 19.52
C LYS A 380 -12.30 34.38 20.44
N LEU A 381 -12.20 33.78 21.63
CA LEU A 381 -11.11 34.03 22.56
C LEU A 381 -9.97 33.04 22.36
N THR A 382 -8.74 33.56 22.34
CA THR A 382 -7.52 32.75 22.34
C THR A 382 -7.33 32.12 23.72
N PHE A 383 -7.25 30.79 23.78
CA PHE A 383 -6.85 30.11 25.01
C PHE A 383 -5.40 30.51 25.34
N GLY A 384 -5.09 30.82 26.60
CA GLY A 384 -3.72 31.15 27.06
C GLY A 384 -2.87 29.91 27.38
N GLU A 385 -1.74 30.10 28.05
CA GLU A 385 -1.07 29.06 28.83
C GLU A 385 -1.75 28.98 30.20
N TYR A 386 -2.15 27.77 30.63
CA TYR A 386 -2.92 27.61 31.86
C TYR A 386 -2.71 26.23 32.46
N ASN A 387 -2.21 26.17 33.69
CA ASN A 387 -2.04 24.91 34.41
C ASN A 387 -3.29 24.61 35.27
N PHE A 388 -3.90 23.44 35.06
CA PHE A 388 -4.99 22.91 35.88
C PHE A 388 -4.46 21.80 36.82
N GLU A 389 -3.55 22.11 37.76
CA GLU A 389 -3.09 21.23 38.85
C GLU A 389 -3.67 21.70 40.21
N SER A 390 -4.15 20.89 41.16
CA SER A 390 -3.99 19.47 41.51
C SER A 390 -5.25 18.91 42.21
N GLU A 391 -5.38 17.57 42.24
CA GLU A 391 -6.52 16.78 42.74
C GLU A 391 -6.54 16.50 44.26
N SER A 392 -5.61 17.03 45.06
CA SER A 392 -5.60 16.69 46.51
C SER A 392 -6.75 17.35 47.29
N GLU A 393 -7.37 18.38 46.74
CA GLU A 393 -8.63 18.98 47.19
C GLU A 393 -9.27 19.54 45.94
N GLY A 394 -10.54 19.26 45.62
CA GLY A 394 -11.21 19.74 44.40
C GLY A 394 -11.09 21.27 44.19
N LYS A 395 -9.98 21.73 43.62
CA LYS A 395 -9.61 23.14 43.49
C LYS A 395 -8.88 23.32 42.16
N PHE A 396 -9.51 24.04 41.24
CA PHE A 396 -8.77 24.71 40.19
C PHE A 396 -7.92 25.81 40.85
N LYS A 397 -6.60 25.69 40.81
CA LYS A 397 -5.69 26.72 41.34
C LYS A 397 -5.04 27.45 40.17
N ILE A 398 -5.08 28.78 40.20
CA ILE A 398 -4.38 29.63 39.23
C ILE A 398 -2.91 29.64 39.63
N ILE A 399 -2.03 29.17 38.76
CA ILE A 399 -0.60 29.48 38.83
C ILE A 399 -0.26 30.20 37.53
N ASN A 400 -0.16 31.54 37.58
CA ASN A 400 0.42 32.30 36.48
C ASN A 400 1.93 32.04 36.50
N SER A 401 2.46 31.37 35.48
CA SER A 401 3.89 31.35 35.21
C SER A 401 4.30 32.70 34.61
N ASN A 402 4.43 33.72 35.45
CA ASN A 402 5.23 34.90 35.11
C ASN A 402 6.70 34.47 35.07
N ARG A 403 7.20 34.09 33.89
CA ARG A 403 8.63 34.18 33.58
C ARG A 403 8.81 35.10 32.39
N THR A 404 9.29 36.30 32.71
CA THR A 404 9.87 37.29 31.83
C THR A 404 10.88 36.60 30.90
N ILE A 405 10.55 36.47 29.62
CA ILE A 405 11.56 36.29 28.57
C ILE A 405 11.86 37.68 28.07
N SER A 406 13.06 38.15 28.40
CA SER A 406 13.62 39.42 27.96
C SER A 406 13.65 39.47 26.43
N THR A 407 13.16 40.59 25.92
CA THR A 407 13.16 41.02 24.53
C THR A 407 14.57 41.11 23.94
N ALA A 408 14.80 40.45 22.80
CA ALA A 408 15.69 40.92 21.75
C ALA A 408 15.23 40.33 20.40
N VAL A 409 14.49 41.16 19.65
CA VAL A 409 14.45 41.36 18.19
C VAL A 409 15.25 40.31 17.38
N THR A 410 14.63 39.55 16.48
CA THR A 410 14.40 40.02 15.10
C THR A 410 13.02 39.70 14.56
N THR A 411 12.36 40.77 14.12
CA THR A 411 11.22 40.80 13.21
C THR A 411 11.54 40.05 11.92
N ASP A 412 10.77 38.99 11.63
CA ASP A 412 10.23 38.70 10.30
C ASP A 412 9.45 37.37 10.36
N SER A 413 8.12 37.47 10.51
CA SER A 413 7.12 36.59 9.86
C SER A 413 5.77 36.74 10.56
N LEU A 414 5.04 37.81 10.22
CA LEU A 414 3.59 37.90 10.44
C LEU A 414 2.93 38.17 9.09
N ALA A 415 2.59 37.10 8.39
CA ALA A 415 1.50 37.06 7.40
C ALA A 415 1.19 35.60 7.02
N LEU A 416 0.51 34.88 7.90
CA LEU A 416 -0.27 33.69 7.51
C LEU A 416 -1.74 33.96 7.81
N THR A 417 -2.30 34.93 7.09
CA THR A 417 -3.72 34.93 6.77
C THR A 417 -3.99 33.76 5.84
N THR A 418 -4.83 32.85 6.32
CA THR A 418 -5.50 31.87 5.47
C THR A 418 -6.60 32.60 4.69
N PRO A 419 -6.83 32.26 3.41
CA PRO A 419 -8.19 31.89 2.99
C PRO A 419 -8.16 30.53 2.26
N LEU A 420 -8.89 29.52 2.75
CA LEU A 420 -10.24 29.13 2.30
C LEU A 420 -10.34 28.71 0.82
N LEU A 421 -10.56 27.40 0.65
CA LEU A 421 -11.46 26.70 -0.28
C LEU A 421 -11.53 27.08 -1.77
N GLU A 422 -11.40 26.03 -2.58
CA GLU A 422 -12.10 25.78 -3.86
C GLU A 422 -11.96 26.83 -4.98
N GLN A 423 -10.99 26.60 -5.87
CA GLN A 423 -11.11 26.99 -7.28
C GLN A 423 -10.64 25.86 -8.21
N SER A 424 -11.38 25.72 -9.31
CA SER A 424 -11.26 24.84 -10.48
C SER A 424 -9.81 24.63 -11.01
N PRO A 425 -9.49 23.54 -11.74
CA PRO A 425 -8.17 23.34 -12.34
C PRO A 425 -7.92 24.38 -13.44
N ASP A 426 -7.28 25.47 -13.05
CA ASP A 426 -6.80 26.56 -13.89
C ASP A 426 -5.87 26.03 -15.01
N GLU A 427 -6.24 26.23 -16.28
CA GLU A 427 -5.44 25.82 -17.46
C GLU A 427 -4.03 26.42 -17.42
N ASN A 428 -3.88 27.61 -16.82
CA ASN A 428 -2.64 28.37 -16.72
C ASN A 428 -1.52 27.68 -15.92
N ARG A 429 -1.87 26.75 -15.01
CA ARG A 429 -0.87 26.00 -14.21
C ARG A 429 -0.23 24.87 -14.98
N LYS A 430 -0.94 24.23 -15.91
CA LYS A 430 -0.38 23.17 -16.77
C LYS A 430 0.71 23.78 -17.66
N ASP A 431 0.44 24.93 -18.24
CA ASP A 431 1.40 25.66 -19.07
C ASP A 431 2.63 26.10 -18.26
N SER A 432 2.45 26.46 -16.99
CA SER A 432 3.56 26.76 -16.08
C SER A 432 4.44 25.55 -15.77
N PHE A 433 3.88 24.33 -15.73
CA PHE A 433 4.67 23.09 -15.61
C PHE A 433 5.38 22.73 -16.90
N ILE A 434 4.70 22.86 -18.04
CA ILE A 434 5.27 22.59 -19.37
C ILE A 434 6.46 23.52 -19.60
N LYS A 435 6.29 24.85 -19.42
CA LYS A 435 7.38 25.84 -19.52
C LYS A 435 8.56 25.55 -18.60
N LEU A 436 8.31 25.08 -17.37
CA LEU A 436 9.38 24.70 -16.46
C LEU A 436 10.17 23.50 -17.02
N PHE A 437 9.50 22.44 -17.47
CA PHE A 437 10.20 21.27 -18.02
C PHE A 437 10.92 21.60 -19.34
N GLU A 438 10.33 22.43 -20.20
CA GLU A 438 10.97 22.95 -21.41
C GLU A 438 12.23 23.75 -21.10
N SER A 439 12.23 24.59 -20.05
CA SER A 439 13.42 25.33 -19.62
C SER A 439 14.58 24.43 -19.13
N PHE A 440 14.29 23.17 -18.78
CA PHE A 440 15.27 22.15 -18.43
C PHE A 440 15.54 21.19 -19.61
N GLY A 441 15.06 21.50 -20.82
CA GLY A 441 15.34 20.73 -22.04
C GLY A 441 14.58 19.40 -22.15
N PHE A 442 13.43 19.25 -21.49
CA PHE A 442 12.65 18.00 -21.57
C PHE A 442 11.89 17.91 -22.90
N PRO A 443 11.95 16.75 -23.61
CA PRO A 443 11.11 16.51 -24.78
C PRO A 443 9.63 16.48 -24.43
N GLU A 444 8.77 16.94 -25.34
CA GLU A 444 7.30 16.94 -25.17
C GLU A 444 6.75 15.54 -24.81
N THR A 445 7.34 14.49 -25.38
CA THR A 445 6.99 13.09 -25.08
C THR A 445 7.25 12.72 -23.62
N HIS A 446 8.33 13.23 -23.02
CA HIS A 446 8.69 13.03 -21.62
C HIS A 446 7.76 13.81 -20.70
N ILE A 447 7.47 15.07 -21.03
CA ILE A 447 6.54 15.92 -20.28
C ILE A 447 5.15 15.27 -20.24
N THR A 448 4.64 14.83 -21.38
CA THR A 448 3.35 14.13 -21.49
C THR A 448 3.32 12.85 -20.66
N ARG A 449 4.40 12.06 -20.69
CA ARG A 449 4.54 10.84 -19.88
C ARG A 449 4.55 11.13 -18.38
N ILE A 450 5.27 12.16 -17.93
CA ILE A 450 5.34 12.59 -16.53
C ILE A 450 3.96 13.03 -16.04
N ILE A 451 3.28 13.91 -16.80
CA ILE A 451 1.95 14.42 -16.44
C ILE A 451 0.92 13.28 -16.40
N ARG A 452 0.96 12.36 -17.36
CA ARG A 452 0.07 11.19 -17.41
C ARG A 452 0.26 10.28 -16.19
N LYS A 453 1.51 9.95 -15.83
CA LYS A 453 1.82 9.07 -14.70
C LYS A 453 1.60 9.75 -13.35
N GLN A 454 1.84 11.05 -13.24
CA GLN A 454 1.81 11.77 -11.96
C GLN A 454 0.98 13.05 -11.99
N ARG A 455 -0.32 12.93 -12.34
CA ARG A 455 -1.27 14.07 -12.38
C ARG A 455 -1.33 14.90 -11.09
N ARG A 456 -0.94 14.33 -9.94
CA ARG A 456 -0.92 15.01 -8.64
C ARG A 456 0.05 16.19 -8.57
N ILE A 457 1.14 16.20 -9.34
CA ILE A 457 2.09 17.31 -9.31
C ILE A 457 1.47 18.61 -9.82
N LEU A 458 0.44 18.53 -10.68
CA LEU A 458 -0.25 19.70 -11.24
C LEU A 458 -1.01 20.51 -10.18
N ALA A 459 -1.24 19.94 -9.00
CA ALA A 459 -1.83 20.65 -7.86
C ALA A 459 -0.80 21.50 -7.08
N TRP A 460 0.49 21.40 -7.39
CA TRP A 460 1.57 22.07 -6.68
C TRP A 460 2.11 23.27 -7.46
N HIS A 461 2.80 24.17 -6.76
CA HIS A 461 3.52 25.27 -7.41
C HIS A 461 4.82 24.74 -8.07
N PRO A 462 4.99 24.83 -9.40
CA PRO A 462 6.08 24.19 -10.13
C PRO A 462 7.47 24.64 -9.64
N GLN A 463 7.66 25.95 -9.51
CA GLN A 463 8.93 26.57 -9.10
C GLN A 463 9.29 26.30 -7.64
N ARG A 464 8.31 26.13 -6.76
CA ARG A 464 8.57 25.91 -5.33
C ARG A 464 8.84 24.44 -5.00
N TYR A 465 8.18 23.51 -5.68
CA TYR A 465 8.18 22.10 -5.28
C TYR A 465 8.85 21.15 -6.28
N VAL A 466 8.92 21.51 -7.57
CA VAL A 466 9.52 20.66 -8.61
C VAL A 466 10.89 21.17 -9.03
N LYS A 467 11.05 22.49 -9.27
CA LYS A 467 12.33 23.09 -9.67
C LYS A 467 13.51 22.72 -8.74
N PRO A 468 13.41 22.77 -7.39
CA PRO A 468 14.54 22.41 -6.53
C PRO A 468 15.02 20.97 -6.69
N LYS A 469 14.13 20.06 -7.11
CA LYS A 469 14.48 18.64 -7.35
C LYS A 469 15.21 18.47 -8.67
N LEU A 470 14.79 19.22 -9.69
CA LEU A 470 15.47 19.25 -10.98
C LEU A 470 16.85 19.89 -10.86
N ASP A 471 16.96 20.99 -10.08
CA ASP A 471 18.25 21.63 -9.78
C ASP A 471 19.21 20.68 -9.05
N PHE A 472 18.71 19.94 -8.06
CA PHE A 472 19.51 18.92 -7.38
C PHE A 472 19.98 17.81 -8.34
N LEU A 473 19.08 17.28 -9.18
CA LEU A 473 19.47 16.27 -10.17
C LEU A 473 20.50 16.80 -11.15
N LEU A 474 20.34 18.05 -11.60
CA LEU A 474 21.30 18.70 -12.49
C LEU A 474 22.67 18.90 -11.80
N SER A 475 22.67 19.18 -10.49
CA SER A 475 23.91 19.33 -9.71
C SER A 475 24.70 18.02 -9.58
N ILE A 476 24.04 16.85 -9.64
CA ILE A 476 24.69 15.54 -9.55
C ILE A 476 24.99 14.92 -10.92
N THR A 477 24.15 15.13 -11.93
CA THR A 477 24.35 14.52 -13.27
C THR A 477 25.15 15.41 -14.22
N HIS A 478 25.16 16.73 -13.99
CA HIS A 478 25.72 17.75 -14.88
C HIS A 478 25.19 17.72 -16.32
N SER A 479 24.08 17.03 -16.58
CA SER A 479 23.47 16.89 -17.92
C SER A 479 21.95 16.94 -17.87
N GLN A 480 21.36 17.92 -18.56
CA GLN A 480 19.91 18.13 -18.64
C GLN A 480 19.19 16.95 -19.32
N SER A 481 19.79 16.36 -20.35
CA SER A 481 19.26 15.17 -21.03
C SER A 481 19.09 13.99 -20.04
N GLU A 482 20.08 13.78 -19.18
CA GLU A 482 20.05 12.72 -18.18
C GLU A 482 19.02 12.96 -17.09
N VAL A 483 18.84 14.22 -16.66
CA VAL A 483 17.76 14.60 -15.74
C VAL A 483 16.40 14.27 -16.36
N SER A 484 16.23 14.58 -17.65
CA SER A 484 15.00 14.26 -18.38
C SER A 484 14.68 12.77 -18.38
N ASP A 485 15.67 11.94 -18.69
CA ASP A 485 15.54 10.48 -18.73
C ASP A 485 15.19 9.88 -17.37
N ILE A 486 15.90 10.29 -16.32
CA ILE A 486 15.70 9.80 -14.94
C ILE A 486 14.28 10.13 -14.47
N VAL A 487 13.86 11.39 -14.61
CA VAL A 487 12.55 11.86 -14.14
C VAL A 487 11.42 11.24 -14.96
N ALA A 488 11.59 11.09 -16.27
CA ALA A 488 10.56 10.50 -17.11
C ALA A 488 10.38 9.00 -16.85
N LYS A 489 11.46 8.27 -16.54
CA LYS A 489 11.42 6.85 -16.13
C LYS A 489 10.77 6.66 -14.76
N ASN A 490 11.08 7.53 -13.78
CA ASN A 490 10.45 7.51 -12.44
C ASN A 490 9.80 8.86 -12.03
N PRO A 491 8.62 9.21 -12.56
CA PRO A 491 7.93 10.46 -12.20
C PRO A 491 7.50 10.54 -10.73
N VAL A 492 7.44 9.42 -10.01
CA VAL A 492 7.01 9.36 -8.62
C VAL A 492 8.00 10.10 -7.71
N MET A 493 9.29 10.18 -8.07
CA MET A 493 10.29 10.89 -7.28
C MET A 493 9.93 12.37 -7.08
N LEU A 494 9.25 12.98 -8.05
CA LEU A 494 8.80 14.38 -7.95
C LEU A 494 7.81 14.60 -6.82
N THR A 495 7.19 13.54 -6.29
CA THR A 495 6.28 13.62 -5.14
C THR A 495 6.94 13.52 -3.77
N ARG A 496 8.24 13.23 -3.73
CA ARG A 496 8.97 13.04 -2.48
C ARG A 496 9.57 14.34 -1.98
N SER A 497 9.96 14.37 -0.71
CA SER A 497 10.68 15.53 -0.13
C SER A 497 12.11 15.55 -0.65
N LEU A 498 12.60 16.71 -1.08
CA LEU A 498 14.01 16.82 -1.49
C LEU A 498 14.94 16.62 -0.29
N LYS A 499 14.70 17.41 0.78
CA LYS A 499 15.55 17.44 1.99
C LYS A 499 15.47 16.17 2.82
N ASN A 500 14.25 15.65 3.03
CA ASN A 500 14.05 14.53 3.96
C ASN A 500 14.07 13.16 3.26
N HIS A 501 14.24 13.11 1.94
CA HIS A 501 14.16 11.84 1.20
C HIS A 501 15.20 11.73 0.10
N ILE A 502 15.11 12.55 -0.96
CA ILE A 502 15.96 12.37 -2.15
C ILE A 502 17.45 12.55 -1.79
N ILE A 503 17.78 13.59 -1.01
CA ILE A 503 19.17 13.86 -0.59
C ILE A 503 19.71 12.73 0.31
N PRO A 504 19.05 12.35 1.43
CA PRO A 504 19.52 11.24 2.28
C PRO A 504 19.74 9.92 1.52
N LEU A 505 18.86 9.61 0.57
CA LEU A 505 19.00 8.40 -0.25
C LEU A 505 20.20 8.47 -1.19
N PHE A 506 20.41 9.62 -1.82
CA PHE A 506 21.61 9.83 -2.64
C PHE A 506 22.88 9.73 -1.79
N THR A 507 22.90 10.31 -0.58
CA THR A 507 24.03 10.19 0.35
C THR A 507 24.30 8.74 0.76
N SER A 508 23.25 7.95 0.99
CA SER A 508 23.38 6.52 1.32
C SER A 508 23.86 5.69 0.13
N LEU A 509 23.41 6.03 -1.09
CA LEU A 509 23.93 5.41 -2.32
C LEU A 509 25.40 5.76 -2.53
N LYS A 510 25.78 7.01 -2.26
CA LYS A 510 27.18 7.46 -2.34
C LYS A 510 28.06 6.69 -1.35
N SER A 511 27.62 6.48 -0.11
CA SER A 511 28.42 5.73 0.87
C SER A 511 28.66 4.29 0.45
N VAL A 512 27.66 3.62 -0.14
CA VAL A 512 27.80 2.25 -0.65
C VAL A 512 28.67 2.20 -1.92
N THR A 513 28.46 3.14 -2.85
CA THR A 513 29.11 3.11 -4.17
C THR A 513 30.50 3.75 -4.19
N GLY A 514 30.88 4.43 -3.12
CA GLY A 514 32.19 5.08 -2.92
C GLY A 514 32.44 6.34 -3.75
N SER A 515 31.58 6.67 -4.71
CA SER A 515 31.76 7.81 -5.63
C SER A 515 30.41 8.36 -6.12
N ASP A 516 30.34 9.68 -6.30
CA ASP A 516 29.18 10.36 -6.88
C ASP A 516 28.87 9.85 -8.30
N GLN A 517 29.90 9.56 -9.09
CA GLN A 517 29.74 9.05 -10.45
C GLN A 517 29.09 7.67 -10.48
N ASN A 518 29.46 6.79 -9.54
CA ASN A 518 28.89 5.45 -9.44
C ASN A 518 27.45 5.49 -8.93
N ALA A 519 27.16 6.35 -7.95
CA ALA A 519 25.79 6.58 -7.46
C ALA A 519 24.88 7.09 -8.60
N VAL A 520 25.37 8.03 -9.40
CA VAL A 520 24.65 8.54 -10.57
C VAL A 520 24.46 7.45 -11.63
N ALA A 521 25.48 6.63 -11.92
CA ALA A 521 25.36 5.51 -12.84
C ALA A 521 24.28 4.50 -12.40
N ALA A 522 24.22 4.20 -11.10
CA ALA A 522 23.18 3.34 -10.52
C ALA A 522 21.78 3.93 -10.70
N ILE A 523 21.61 5.23 -10.44
CA ILE A 523 20.33 5.93 -10.61
C ILE A 523 19.91 6.00 -12.08
N LYS A 524 20.84 6.19 -13.02
CA LYS A 524 20.54 6.18 -14.46
C LYS A 524 19.95 4.83 -14.90
N ARG A 525 20.51 3.74 -14.40
CA ARG A 525 20.11 2.36 -14.74
C ARG A 525 18.83 1.95 -14.03
N ASN A 526 18.66 2.35 -12.77
CA ASN A 526 17.42 2.16 -12.03
C ASN A 526 16.96 3.46 -11.31
N PRO A 527 16.19 4.33 -12.00
CA PRO A 527 15.67 5.56 -11.42
C PRO A 527 14.73 5.36 -10.21
N PHE A 528 14.24 4.13 -9.98
CA PHE A 528 13.38 3.82 -8.85
C PHE A 528 14.12 3.67 -7.51
N LEU A 529 15.45 3.65 -7.50
CA LEU A 529 16.26 3.65 -6.27
C LEU A 529 15.98 4.87 -5.37
N LEU A 530 15.57 5.99 -5.97
CA LEU A 530 15.15 7.20 -5.25
C LEU A 530 13.70 7.14 -4.74
N SER A 531 13.14 5.94 -4.55
CA SER A 531 11.80 5.72 -4.01
C SER A 531 11.83 4.96 -2.68
N ASN A 532 11.02 5.42 -1.71
CA ASN A 532 11.05 4.98 -0.31
C ASN A 532 10.91 3.47 -0.06
N CYS A 533 10.14 2.76 -0.88
CA CYS A 533 9.97 1.32 -0.70
C CYS A 533 11.20 0.53 -1.18
N ILE A 534 11.89 1.06 -2.20
CA ILE A 534 13.01 0.37 -2.81
C ILE A 534 14.28 0.71 -2.05
N SER A 535 14.47 1.93 -1.56
CA SER A 535 15.70 2.33 -0.87
C SER A 535 15.96 1.60 0.44
N THR A 536 14.92 1.35 1.25
CA THR A 536 15.04 0.60 2.52
C THR A 536 15.35 -0.88 2.25
N THR A 537 14.63 -1.49 1.32
CA THR A 537 14.86 -2.87 0.87
C THR A 537 16.24 -3.03 0.20
N PHE A 538 16.65 -2.04 -0.60
CA PHE A 538 17.91 -2.02 -1.31
C PHE A 538 19.11 -1.95 -0.36
N LEU A 539 19.04 -1.10 0.68
CA LEU A 539 20.09 -1.04 1.71
C LEU A 539 20.17 -2.34 2.51
N GLN A 540 19.02 -2.92 2.90
CA GLN A 540 18.97 -4.23 3.55
C GLN A 540 19.58 -5.35 2.68
N ASN A 541 19.34 -5.31 1.38
CA ASN A 541 19.90 -6.27 0.43
C ASN A 541 21.42 -6.12 0.27
N ILE A 542 21.95 -4.90 0.34
CA ILE A 542 23.40 -4.64 0.32
C ILE A 542 24.06 -5.10 1.60
N GLU A 543 23.48 -4.79 2.76
CA GLU A 543 23.97 -5.26 4.06
C GLU A 543 24.06 -6.79 4.06
N PHE A 544 23.03 -7.48 3.55
CA PHE A 544 23.05 -8.93 3.43
C PHE A 544 24.13 -9.46 2.47
N LEU A 545 24.39 -8.79 1.34
CA LEU A 545 25.51 -9.14 0.45
C LEU A 545 26.87 -9.01 1.16
N GLN A 546 27.02 -7.98 1.98
CA GLN A 546 28.23 -7.76 2.79
C GLN A 546 28.39 -8.84 3.87
N GLU A 547 27.30 -9.20 4.56
CA GLU A 547 27.27 -10.29 5.54
C GLU A 547 27.63 -11.65 4.92
N LEU A 548 27.20 -11.90 3.67
CA LEU A 548 27.56 -13.11 2.93
C LEU A 548 29.02 -13.12 2.44
N GLY A 549 29.77 -12.03 2.64
CA GLY A 549 31.17 -11.91 2.21
C GLY A 549 31.33 -11.67 0.72
N VAL A 550 30.32 -11.13 0.02
CA VAL A 550 30.43 -10.80 -1.40
C VAL A 550 31.43 -9.64 -1.57
N PRO A 551 32.44 -9.76 -2.46
CA PRO A 551 33.42 -8.70 -2.65
C PRO A 551 32.77 -7.38 -3.07
N GLN A 552 33.26 -6.26 -2.53
CA GLN A 552 32.72 -4.92 -2.81
C GLN A 552 32.67 -4.61 -4.31
N ILE A 553 33.64 -5.10 -5.10
CA ILE A 553 33.66 -4.91 -6.56
C ILE A 553 32.47 -5.58 -7.26
N GLN A 554 32.02 -6.74 -6.76
CA GLN A 554 30.84 -7.44 -7.29
C GLN A 554 29.55 -6.75 -6.85
N ILE A 555 29.49 -6.24 -5.61
CA ILE A 555 28.37 -5.42 -5.14
C ILE A 555 28.23 -4.16 -6.03
N LEU A 556 29.35 -3.49 -6.33
CA LEU A 556 29.35 -2.32 -7.21
C LEU A 556 28.82 -2.67 -8.61
N LYS A 557 29.32 -3.75 -9.23
CA LYS A 557 28.82 -4.22 -10.53
C LYS A 557 27.35 -4.60 -10.50
N LEU A 558 26.89 -5.25 -9.43
CA LEU A 558 25.48 -5.59 -9.27
C LEU A 558 24.60 -4.32 -9.20
N ILE A 559 25.07 -3.28 -8.52
CA ILE A 559 24.35 -1.99 -8.40
C ILE A 559 24.34 -1.24 -9.74
N THR A 560 25.46 -1.18 -10.45
CA THR A 560 25.59 -0.39 -11.68
C THR A 560 25.06 -1.11 -12.91
N GLU A 561 25.18 -2.43 -13.01
CA GLU A 561 24.77 -3.22 -14.18
C GLU A 561 23.39 -3.88 -13.98
N TYR A 562 23.05 -4.28 -12.76
CA TYR A 562 21.88 -5.12 -12.44
C TYR A 562 20.97 -4.54 -11.37
N GLY A 563 20.85 -3.22 -11.31
CA GLY A 563 20.11 -2.52 -10.24
C GLY A 563 18.62 -2.87 -10.09
N GLN A 564 18.01 -3.60 -11.04
CA GLN A 564 16.63 -4.12 -10.88
C GLN A 564 16.54 -5.29 -9.88
N SER A 565 17.52 -6.20 -9.89
CA SER A 565 17.53 -7.38 -9.02
C SER A 565 17.70 -7.02 -7.54
N ILE A 566 18.55 -6.02 -7.22
CA ILE A 566 18.72 -5.54 -5.83
C ILE A 566 17.45 -4.82 -5.32
N GLY A 567 16.62 -4.30 -6.21
CA GLY A 567 15.37 -3.62 -5.87
C GLY A 567 14.22 -4.57 -5.51
N GLU A 568 14.43 -5.88 -5.57
CA GLU A 568 13.42 -6.88 -5.23
C GLU A 568 13.14 -6.97 -3.72
N ASN A 569 12.05 -7.63 -3.36
CA ASN A 569 11.69 -7.89 -1.98
C ASN A 569 12.82 -8.64 -1.25
N HIS A 570 13.22 -8.15 -0.07
CA HIS A 570 14.34 -8.66 0.70
C HIS A 570 14.30 -10.18 0.91
N GLU A 571 13.14 -10.74 1.27
CA GLU A 571 13.02 -12.19 1.51
C GLU A 571 13.28 -13.01 0.24
N LYS A 572 12.79 -12.53 -0.92
CA LYS A 572 13.05 -13.18 -2.21
C LYS A 572 14.51 -13.07 -2.61
N PHE A 573 15.09 -11.89 -2.44
CA PHE A 573 16.48 -11.64 -2.76
C PHE A 573 17.43 -12.51 -1.91
N CYS A 574 17.17 -12.61 -0.59
CA CYS A 574 17.89 -13.52 0.30
C CYS A 574 17.76 -14.98 -0.12
N LYS A 575 16.55 -15.44 -0.47
CA LYS A 575 16.34 -16.82 -0.98
C LYS A 575 17.16 -17.11 -2.23
N VAL A 576 17.21 -16.17 -3.17
CA VAL A 576 18.01 -16.32 -4.39
C VAL A 576 19.50 -16.39 -4.08
N LEU A 577 20.00 -15.52 -3.20
CA LEU A 577 21.41 -15.52 -2.81
C LEU A 577 21.81 -16.78 -2.03
N LEU A 578 20.96 -17.25 -1.12
CA LEU A 578 21.16 -18.52 -0.42
C LEU A 578 21.18 -19.68 -1.42
N LYS A 579 20.26 -19.72 -2.39
CA LYS A 579 20.26 -20.73 -3.45
C LYS A 579 21.54 -20.71 -4.28
N VAL A 580 22.05 -19.53 -4.66
CA VAL A 580 23.33 -19.40 -5.38
C VAL A 580 24.51 -19.86 -4.52
N LYS A 581 24.49 -19.57 -3.22
CA LYS A 581 25.50 -20.01 -2.25
C LYS A 581 25.46 -21.51 -2.00
N ASP A 582 24.27 -22.10 -1.85
CA ASP A 582 24.05 -23.53 -1.62
C ASP A 582 24.46 -24.36 -2.85
N MET A 583 24.32 -23.80 -4.06
CA MET A 583 24.92 -24.39 -5.27
C MET A 583 26.45 -24.36 -5.25
N GLY A 584 27.08 -23.64 -4.31
CA GLY A 584 28.54 -23.53 -4.18
C GLY A 584 29.18 -22.72 -5.30
N LEU A 585 28.49 -21.69 -5.80
CA LEU A 585 29.05 -20.77 -6.80
C LEU A 585 29.99 -19.77 -6.11
N ASP A 586 31.14 -19.51 -6.73
CA ASP A 586 32.10 -18.52 -6.21
C ASP A 586 31.54 -17.10 -6.34
N LEU A 587 31.33 -16.45 -5.20
CA LEU A 587 30.79 -15.08 -5.08
C LEU A 587 31.71 -14.02 -5.69
N SER A 588 32.98 -14.35 -5.96
CA SER A 588 33.95 -13.47 -6.61
C SER A 588 33.90 -13.53 -8.14
N SER A 589 33.25 -14.56 -8.70
CA SER A 589 33.19 -14.81 -10.14
C SER A 589 32.25 -13.86 -10.89
N SER A 590 32.48 -13.63 -12.18
CA SER A 590 31.51 -12.93 -13.05
C SER A 590 30.19 -13.70 -13.20
N TYR A 591 30.24 -15.03 -13.09
CA TYR A 591 29.04 -15.88 -13.15
C TYR A 591 28.10 -15.66 -11.97
N PHE A 592 28.58 -15.10 -10.85
CA PHE A 592 27.73 -14.73 -9.72
C PHE A 592 26.67 -13.70 -10.13
N LEU A 593 27.05 -12.67 -10.88
CA LEU A 593 26.11 -11.63 -11.33
C LEU A 593 25.05 -12.21 -12.27
N ASP A 594 25.48 -13.07 -13.20
CA ASP A 594 24.58 -13.79 -14.11
C ASP A 594 23.62 -14.72 -13.36
N ALA A 595 24.10 -15.39 -12.31
CA ALA A 595 23.29 -16.24 -11.47
C ALA A 595 22.23 -15.44 -10.72
N VAL A 596 22.61 -14.37 -10.02
CA VAL A 596 21.67 -13.50 -9.31
C VAL A 596 20.60 -12.99 -10.27
N ARG A 597 20.98 -12.52 -11.46
CA ARG A 597 20.03 -12.08 -12.48
C ARG A 597 19.08 -13.18 -12.93
N SER A 598 19.62 -14.35 -13.26
CA SER A 598 18.85 -15.45 -13.85
C SER A 598 17.87 -16.06 -12.84
N PHE A 599 18.26 -16.10 -11.57
CA PHE A 599 17.44 -16.67 -10.50
C PHE A 599 16.49 -15.68 -9.84
N SER A 600 16.74 -14.36 -9.91
CA SER A 600 15.83 -13.32 -9.36
C SER A 600 14.40 -13.47 -9.89
N PHE A 601 14.26 -13.78 -11.18
CA PHE A 601 12.96 -13.90 -11.84
C PHE A 601 12.47 -15.35 -11.98
N LEU A 602 13.16 -16.31 -11.37
CA LEU A 602 12.86 -17.74 -11.47
C LEU A 602 12.03 -18.20 -10.27
N SER A 603 10.80 -18.69 -10.50
CA SER A 603 10.02 -19.33 -9.44
C SER A 603 10.53 -20.75 -9.17
N ASP A 604 10.26 -21.27 -7.96
CA ASP A 604 10.64 -22.64 -7.58
C ASP A 604 9.98 -23.68 -8.49
N LEU A 605 8.69 -23.50 -8.83
CA LEU A 605 7.97 -24.34 -9.79
C LEU A 605 8.64 -24.33 -11.18
N ALA A 606 9.10 -23.17 -11.63
CA ALA A 606 9.76 -23.06 -12.93
C ALA A 606 11.20 -23.61 -12.89
N TRP A 607 11.85 -23.61 -11.74
CA TRP A 607 13.11 -24.33 -11.54
C TRP A 607 12.90 -25.85 -11.59
N GLU A 608 11.88 -26.36 -10.91
CA GLU A 608 11.53 -27.79 -10.89
C GLU A 608 11.15 -28.29 -12.29
N SER A 609 10.26 -27.60 -13.01
CA SER A 609 9.89 -27.92 -14.40
C SER A 609 11.12 -28.01 -15.32
N ARG A 610 12.04 -27.06 -15.18
CA ARG A 610 13.30 -27.08 -15.96
C ARG A 610 14.17 -28.28 -15.56
N CYS A 611 14.31 -28.57 -14.27
CA CYS A 611 15.08 -29.74 -13.82
C CYS A 611 14.48 -31.05 -14.35
N GLU A 612 13.15 -31.20 -14.35
CA GLU A 612 12.46 -32.36 -14.93
C GLU A 612 12.71 -32.48 -16.43
N MET A 613 12.65 -31.36 -17.16
CA MET A 613 13.02 -31.33 -18.57
C MET A 613 14.46 -31.81 -18.75
N PHE A 614 15.46 -31.26 -18.03
CA PHE A 614 16.85 -31.74 -18.15
C PHE A 614 16.98 -33.24 -17.80
N ARG A 615 16.28 -33.74 -16.78
CA ARG A 615 16.26 -35.18 -16.44
C ARG A 615 15.69 -36.04 -17.58
N SER A 616 14.70 -35.54 -18.32
CA SER A 616 14.16 -36.23 -19.51
C SER A 616 15.19 -36.40 -20.64
N PHE A 617 16.23 -35.55 -20.66
CA PHE A 617 17.38 -35.65 -21.57
C PHE A 617 18.59 -36.38 -20.93
N GLY A 618 18.41 -37.05 -19.79
CA GLY A 618 19.44 -37.88 -19.15
C GLY A 618 20.41 -37.13 -18.23
N PHE A 619 20.11 -35.89 -17.85
CA PHE A 619 20.94 -35.14 -16.89
C PHE A 619 20.66 -35.59 -15.44
N SER A 620 21.72 -35.81 -14.66
CA SER A 620 21.61 -35.98 -13.22
C SER A 620 21.38 -34.63 -12.50
N ASN A 621 21.00 -34.66 -11.22
CA ASN A 621 20.90 -33.42 -10.43
C ASN A 621 22.25 -32.69 -10.33
N ASP A 622 23.35 -33.45 -10.25
CA ASP A 622 24.70 -32.88 -10.17
C ASP A 622 25.11 -32.23 -11.50
N ASP A 623 24.73 -32.82 -12.63
CA ASP A 623 24.93 -32.21 -13.96
C ASP A 623 24.19 -30.89 -14.09
N ILE A 624 22.92 -30.83 -13.64
CA ILE A 624 22.10 -29.62 -13.70
C ILE A 624 22.72 -28.52 -12.82
N ILE A 625 23.15 -28.85 -11.61
CA ILE A 625 23.81 -27.90 -10.71
C ILE A 625 25.14 -27.43 -11.31
N SER A 626 25.98 -28.34 -11.80
CA SER A 626 27.26 -28.01 -12.46
C SER A 626 27.06 -27.07 -13.66
N MET A 627 26.08 -27.36 -14.51
CA MET A 627 25.70 -26.53 -15.66
C MET A 627 25.20 -25.16 -15.21
N ALA A 628 24.29 -25.11 -14.24
CA ALA A 628 23.73 -23.86 -13.71
C ALA A 628 24.79 -22.98 -13.05
N LYS A 629 25.83 -23.57 -12.45
CA LYS A 629 26.97 -22.82 -11.88
C LYS A 629 27.86 -22.21 -12.95
N LYS A 630 28.19 -23.00 -13.97
CA LYS A 630 29.13 -22.61 -15.03
C LYS A 630 28.50 -21.68 -16.07
N GLN A 631 27.18 -21.75 -16.28
CA GLN A 631 26.46 -20.85 -17.18
C GLN A 631 25.02 -20.59 -16.72
N PRO A 632 24.83 -19.72 -15.70
CA PRO A 632 23.52 -19.49 -15.09
C PRO A 632 22.46 -18.91 -16.05
N ILE A 633 22.90 -18.16 -17.07
CA ILE A 633 22.01 -17.52 -18.07
C ILE A 633 21.10 -18.53 -18.77
N ILE A 634 21.53 -19.78 -18.95
CA ILE A 634 20.70 -20.82 -19.60
C ILE A 634 19.37 -20.99 -18.86
N MET A 635 19.38 -20.86 -17.52
CA MET A 635 18.18 -20.99 -16.70
C MET A 635 17.17 -19.86 -16.93
N SER A 636 17.60 -18.73 -17.51
CA SER A 636 16.72 -17.61 -17.87
C SER A 636 15.99 -17.79 -19.22
N TYR A 637 16.39 -18.77 -20.04
CA TYR A 637 15.74 -19.04 -21.32
C TYR A 637 14.33 -19.60 -21.15
N SER A 638 13.53 -19.50 -22.22
CA SER A 638 12.23 -20.16 -22.28
C SER A 638 12.41 -21.68 -22.36
N GLU A 639 11.48 -22.43 -21.77
CA GLU A 639 11.55 -23.90 -21.76
C GLU A 639 11.58 -24.49 -23.17
N LYS A 640 10.81 -23.90 -24.10
CA LYS A 640 10.82 -24.26 -25.52
C LYS A 640 12.23 -24.13 -26.12
N ARG A 641 12.90 -22.99 -25.91
CA ARG A 641 14.26 -22.75 -26.43
C ARG A 641 15.27 -23.75 -25.82
N MET A 642 15.18 -24.02 -24.53
CA MET A 642 16.06 -24.99 -23.89
C MET A 642 15.84 -26.41 -24.44
N ARG A 643 14.59 -26.80 -24.66
CA ARG A 643 14.23 -28.10 -25.23
C ARG A 643 14.77 -28.27 -26.65
N GLU A 644 14.54 -27.31 -27.54
CA GLU A 644 15.05 -27.33 -28.92
C GLU A 644 16.59 -27.45 -28.95
N MET A 645 17.26 -26.72 -28.07
CA MET A 645 18.71 -26.79 -27.92
C MET A 645 19.19 -28.16 -27.43
N LEU A 646 18.51 -28.75 -26.43
CA LEU A 646 18.86 -30.07 -25.92
C LEU A 646 18.57 -31.19 -26.93
N GLU A 647 17.46 -31.10 -27.68
CA GLU A 647 17.15 -32.03 -28.78
C GLU A 647 18.27 -32.02 -29.82
N PHE A 648 18.78 -30.84 -30.18
CA PHE A 648 19.90 -30.72 -31.10
C PHE A 648 21.18 -31.40 -30.56
N PHE A 649 21.65 -31.05 -29.37
CA PHE A 649 22.91 -31.59 -28.87
C PHE A 649 22.84 -33.06 -28.45
N VAL A 650 21.76 -33.46 -27.79
CA VAL A 650 21.64 -34.81 -27.24
C VAL A 650 21.18 -35.79 -28.31
N GLN A 651 20.19 -35.43 -29.16
CA GLN A 651 19.63 -36.37 -30.14
C GLN A 651 20.33 -36.31 -31.50
N LYS A 652 20.73 -35.12 -31.99
CA LYS A 652 21.40 -35.02 -33.29
C LYS A 652 22.90 -35.19 -33.19
N LEU A 653 23.54 -34.52 -32.23
CA LEU A 653 25.00 -34.59 -32.06
C LEU A 653 25.45 -35.71 -31.11
N GLN A 654 24.53 -36.43 -30.47
CA GLN A 654 24.83 -37.56 -29.57
C GLN A 654 25.76 -37.17 -28.40
N TRP A 655 25.71 -35.91 -27.95
CA TRP A 655 26.46 -35.49 -26.77
C TRP A 655 25.79 -35.99 -25.51
N ASN A 656 26.56 -36.59 -24.61
CA ASN A 656 26.04 -37.01 -23.31
C ASN A 656 25.87 -35.82 -22.34
N ALA A 657 25.00 -36.00 -21.35
CA ALA A 657 24.67 -34.97 -20.36
C ALA A 657 25.90 -34.45 -19.60
N THR A 658 26.84 -35.34 -19.27
CA THR A 658 28.10 -35.01 -18.59
C THR A 658 29.01 -34.10 -19.43
N ARG A 659 29.07 -34.30 -20.75
CA ARG A 659 29.83 -33.44 -21.66
C ARG A 659 29.21 -32.06 -21.71
N LEU A 660 27.89 -31.97 -21.84
CA LEU A 660 27.16 -30.69 -21.86
C LEU A 660 27.23 -29.93 -20.53
N SER A 661 27.13 -30.63 -19.40
CA SER A 661 27.26 -30.02 -18.07
C SER A 661 28.70 -29.57 -17.77
N SER A 662 29.70 -30.19 -18.42
CA SER A 662 31.10 -29.79 -18.30
C SER A 662 31.44 -28.50 -19.07
N THR A 663 30.81 -28.26 -20.22
CA THR A 663 31.06 -27.13 -21.15
C THR A 663 29.78 -26.40 -21.58
N PRO A 664 28.98 -25.86 -20.65
CA PRO A 664 27.67 -25.30 -20.97
C PRO A 664 27.73 -23.98 -21.76
N ASN A 665 28.92 -23.39 -21.93
CA ASN A 665 29.12 -22.24 -22.80
C ASN A 665 28.66 -22.50 -24.24
N VAL A 666 28.82 -23.73 -24.74
CA VAL A 666 28.41 -24.12 -26.11
C VAL A 666 26.90 -23.88 -26.31
N LEU A 667 26.10 -24.06 -25.25
CA LEU A 667 24.67 -23.80 -25.23
C LEU A 667 24.32 -22.31 -25.35
N ARG A 668 25.24 -21.41 -24.97
CA ARG A 668 25.07 -19.95 -25.12
C ARG A 668 25.48 -19.47 -26.52
N PHE A 669 26.53 -20.05 -27.10
CA PHE A 669 27.23 -19.48 -28.25
C PHE A 669 26.71 -19.93 -29.63
N LEU A 670 25.81 -20.91 -29.73
CA LEU A 670 25.24 -21.35 -31.02
C LEU A 670 24.67 -20.19 -31.84
N GLU A 671 23.92 -19.26 -31.23
CA GLU A 671 23.39 -18.09 -31.93
C GLU A 671 24.49 -17.10 -32.34
N SER A 672 25.51 -16.89 -31.49
CA SER A 672 26.65 -16.01 -31.83
C SER A 672 27.52 -16.58 -32.94
N PHE A 673 27.71 -17.90 -32.97
CA PHE A 673 28.41 -18.61 -34.04
C PHE A 673 27.66 -18.47 -35.37
N VAL A 674 26.35 -18.77 -35.37
CA VAL A 674 25.50 -18.57 -36.56
C VAL A 674 25.49 -17.12 -37.00
N THR A 675 25.46 -16.16 -36.07
CA THR A 675 25.46 -14.72 -36.41
C THR A 675 26.81 -14.21 -36.91
N ALA A 676 27.92 -14.78 -36.46
CA ALA A 676 29.27 -14.41 -36.90
C ALA A 676 29.59 -14.96 -38.30
N TYR A 677 29.17 -16.19 -38.60
CA TYR A 677 29.50 -16.87 -39.85
C TYR A 677 28.39 -16.80 -40.91
N LYS A 678 27.20 -16.28 -40.62
CA LYS A 678 26.10 -16.17 -41.61
C LYS A 678 26.46 -15.35 -42.86
N GLU A 679 27.40 -14.40 -42.75
CA GLU A 679 27.80 -13.56 -43.88
C GLU A 679 28.91 -14.22 -44.71
N GLU A 680 29.77 -15.03 -44.08
CA GLU A 680 30.85 -15.76 -44.73
C GLU A 680 30.39 -17.10 -45.33
N VAL A 681 29.45 -17.78 -44.66
CA VAL A 681 28.88 -19.07 -45.05
C VAL A 681 27.35 -18.99 -44.88
N PRO A 682 26.62 -18.52 -45.90
CA PRO A 682 25.15 -18.37 -45.86
C PRO A 682 24.43 -19.66 -45.51
N GLU A 683 25.00 -20.81 -45.88
CA GLU A 683 24.50 -22.15 -45.59
C GLU A 683 24.44 -22.45 -44.09
N VAL A 684 25.17 -21.72 -43.23
CA VAL A 684 25.12 -21.88 -41.77
C VAL A 684 23.73 -21.57 -41.21
N ILE A 685 22.99 -20.63 -41.82
CA ILE A 685 21.61 -20.34 -41.41
C ILE A 685 20.69 -21.51 -41.78
N ASP A 686 20.82 -22.04 -42.99
CA ASP A 686 20.00 -23.16 -43.46
C ASP A 686 20.37 -24.48 -42.75
N ALA A 687 21.64 -24.66 -42.38
CA ALA A 687 22.11 -25.75 -41.51
C ALA A 687 21.51 -25.62 -40.10
N TYR A 688 21.59 -24.44 -39.48
CA TYR A 688 21.03 -24.18 -38.15
C TYR A 688 19.50 -24.34 -38.11
N GLN A 689 18.81 -23.95 -39.19
CA GLN A 689 17.37 -24.14 -39.35
C GLN A 689 16.99 -25.58 -39.73
N GLY A 690 17.96 -26.49 -39.88
CA GLY A 690 17.74 -27.90 -40.19
C GLY A 690 17.23 -28.17 -41.60
N LYS A 691 17.44 -27.24 -42.53
CA LYS A 691 17.05 -27.37 -43.95
C LYS A 691 18.08 -28.15 -44.77
N LEU A 692 19.32 -28.21 -44.30
CA LEU A 692 20.35 -29.08 -44.86
C LEU A 692 20.27 -30.44 -44.18
N LYS A 693 20.33 -31.52 -44.99
CA LYS A 693 20.45 -32.88 -44.46
C LYS A 693 21.83 -33.04 -43.84
N PHE A 694 21.86 -33.57 -42.62
CA PHE A 694 23.11 -33.95 -41.97
C PHE A 694 23.57 -35.25 -42.62
N ASP A 695 24.39 -35.15 -43.66
CA ASP A 695 25.06 -36.31 -44.22
C ASP A 695 26.11 -36.77 -43.19
N GLU A 696 26.26 -38.09 -43.01
CA GLU A 696 27.13 -38.71 -42.01
C GLU A 696 28.60 -38.31 -42.20
N TYR A 697 29.00 -37.18 -41.64
CA TYR A 697 30.39 -36.84 -41.45
C TYR A 697 30.83 -37.23 -40.04
N ASN A 698 31.81 -38.12 -39.96
CA ASN A 698 32.49 -38.44 -38.72
C ASN A 698 33.40 -37.24 -38.34
N PHE A 699 33.01 -36.49 -37.32
CA PHE A 699 33.78 -35.38 -36.73
C PHE A 699 34.68 -35.88 -35.59
N GLU A 700 35.38 -37.00 -35.79
CA GLU A 700 36.41 -37.48 -34.86
C GLU A 700 37.56 -36.48 -34.71
#